data_AF-A0AAD9Y4V9-F1
#
_entry.id   AF-A0AAD9Y4V9-F1
#
_cell.length_a   1.000
_cell.length_b   1.000
_cell.length_c   1.000
_cell.angle_alpha   90.00
_cell.angle_beta   90.00
_cell.angle_gamma   90.00
#
_symmetry.space_group_name_H-M   'P 1'
#
loop_
_entity.id
_entity.type
_entity.pdbx_description
1 polymer ?
#
loop_
_entity_poly.entity_id
_entity_poly.type
_entity_poly.pdbx_seq_one_letter_code
_entity_poly.pdbx_strand_id
1 'polypeptide(L)'
;MSETAIVSEPETTLLRFASGNGPVTRRIPRTPLRDALSTEIPLIDISPSFSNDTASRKLVAQQILQAATSSGFFYITNHGIESSVTDAAHEACLDYFRQEEEAKMRSWVGKSRYFNGYKPPGSQRINKSESVDVRETFSWTYDPRHDPDISDVESIPDDAKRFLRIEDFHWEGTSNKPQFKSSIIRYWQSCLKLARVLVRAFALSLGLPEDHFDAKFAYPDAALALNYYPPLSKALNGARADADVQVSIGSHTDFQLFTILWQDAVGGLQVLNRQGQWIRAAPIPGTFVVNIADYLQRITNDLYISTVHRAQNLSGDERISMPFFFGFGLHESCGVLDTCIEDGEKPKYDEIGCEAWVQRRARAMHQVESDGEGDAIITMSGADAGSETPEAGNKRRRTSGMYQRRRAVAACGPCRVRKTKFDPASLAILDRINHVVNLLESRPPAPLPAAEPTCIPAIPHGSQILSPTSINGPQGSSCAVVDETQCQTDDGLPEDDVMTRFDIPDLAAASWNCETILRWPIFRDTVPEINSFILELEDDDPDCMRVRKSNNAASLGRGVQEDDFTVLSKKFLAYVHVKNPVLDVPDFRAHVKAAIENGPRWDGPSCLVLIACALACLATHFEQDSFLNSTPESIRSTASNSTDPDTAQAYFFAAKKRLGLLEPSLLQVQCLFFCGVFEMYSLRPLPAWSYFNQACVQFKNLLWRRTQRRAPENMSQKARRLEQRLYWSCMKSECELRCEIPLPSSGITRLSYPDLFPSPPSEVATPAPQPSSLDILEDDIQPEEEKSWFYYLAEISSRRMINRAISIMGYHGEEAWIRNIAKVIEKYEDFDRQINVWCCHIPSQINWQNREHSSNELVHYIQNRAESCREWIHRPFVYYVIHQPPDDPWIPRVLPLAEKGLEIAVELLLDANPHHRHHGTWFMARAAMTRALLVLAAVKSGRFRLPDRWKHAVDSATWALQRWYGEAPDLRKAASVLEELMGQIVRSEV
;
A
#
# COMPACT_ATOMS: atom_id res chain seq x y z
N MET A 1 -30.68 -23.39 22.03
CA MET A 1 -30.08 -22.24 22.73
C MET A 1 -28.68 -22.09 22.19
N SER A 2 -28.50 -21.16 21.25
CA SER A 2 -27.22 -20.88 20.59
C SER A 2 -26.58 -19.72 21.34
N GLU A 3 -25.37 -19.91 21.84
CA GLU A 3 -24.58 -18.88 22.49
C GLU A 3 -24.17 -17.83 21.46
N THR A 4 -24.77 -16.64 21.56
CA THR A 4 -24.30 -15.41 20.94
C THR A 4 -22.86 -15.13 21.37
N ALA A 5 -21.91 -15.33 20.46
CA ALA A 5 -20.54 -14.89 20.65
C ALA A 5 -20.52 -13.35 20.66
N ILE A 6 -20.33 -12.80 21.85
CA ILE A 6 -20.08 -11.38 22.08
C ILE A 6 -18.74 -11.05 21.43
N VAL A 7 -18.76 -10.34 20.30
CA VAL A 7 -17.54 -9.76 19.71
C VAL A 7 -17.05 -8.68 20.66
N SER A 8 -16.03 -8.99 21.45
CA SER A 8 -15.38 -8.01 22.33
C SER A 8 -14.70 -6.93 21.50
N GLU A 9 -14.85 -5.66 21.90
CA GLU A 9 -14.02 -4.57 21.34
C GLU A 9 -12.54 -4.98 21.37
N PRO A 10 -11.73 -4.66 20.33
CA PRO A 10 -10.32 -4.97 20.35
C PRO A 10 -9.70 -4.30 21.58
N GLU A 11 -9.02 -5.09 22.41
CA GLU A 11 -8.38 -4.55 23.60
C GLU A 11 -7.43 -3.42 23.21
N THR A 12 -7.57 -2.26 23.84
CA THR A 12 -6.69 -1.12 23.63
C THR A 12 -5.85 -0.86 24.87
N THR A 13 -4.66 -0.31 24.69
CA THR A 13 -3.84 0.17 25.80
C THR A 13 -3.52 1.65 25.64
N LEU A 14 -3.25 2.34 26.75
CA LEU A 14 -2.88 3.74 26.75
C LEU A 14 -1.35 3.82 26.72
N LEU A 15 -0.81 4.29 25.61
CA LEU A 15 0.59 4.66 25.49
C LEU A 15 0.77 6.10 25.96
N ARG A 16 1.52 6.29 27.04
CA ARG A 16 1.94 7.62 27.52
C ARG A 16 3.43 7.77 27.24
N PHE A 17 3.87 8.91 26.70
CA PHE A 17 5.29 9.19 26.46
C PHE A 17 5.56 10.70 26.48
N ALA A 18 6.82 11.09 26.66
CA ALA A 18 7.22 12.51 26.69
C ALA A 18 7.47 13.05 25.27
N SER A 19 6.86 14.19 24.93
CA SER A 19 7.12 14.96 23.72
C SER A 19 7.67 16.36 24.07
N GLY A 20 8.31 17.05 23.12
CA GLY A 20 8.81 18.41 23.31
C GLY A 20 7.76 19.48 23.61
N ASN A 21 6.47 19.17 23.39
CA ASN A 21 5.34 20.05 23.73
C ASN A 21 4.57 19.59 24.99
N GLY A 22 5.09 18.59 25.72
CA GLY A 22 4.47 18.01 26.91
C GLY A 22 4.21 16.50 26.79
N PRO A 23 3.69 15.85 27.85
CA PRO A 23 3.35 14.43 27.81
C PRO A 23 2.19 14.18 26.83
N VAL A 24 2.33 13.14 26.00
CA VAL A 24 1.33 12.71 25.04
C VAL A 24 0.77 11.36 25.49
N THR A 25 -0.56 11.22 25.45
CA THR A 25 -1.26 9.96 25.69
C THR A 25 -2.02 9.56 24.44
N ARG A 26 -1.76 8.35 23.93
CA ARG A 26 -2.43 7.76 22.76
C ARG A 26 -3.09 6.45 23.16
N ARG A 27 -4.34 6.24 22.73
CA ARG A 27 -4.98 4.93 22.80
C ARG A 27 -4.54 4.13 21.58
N ILE A 28 -3.90 2.99 21.80
CA ILE A 28 -3.36 2.13 20.74
C ILE A 28 -3.99 0.73 20.84
N PRO A 29 -4.26 0.07 19.70
CA PRO A 29 -4.76 -1.30 19.70
C PRO A 29 -3.70 -2.28 20.22
N ARG A 30 -4.13 -3.31 20.96
CA ARG A 30 -3.29 -4.48 21.30
C ARG A 30 -3.27 -5.45 20.12
N THR A 31 -2.53 -5.08 19.07
CA THR A 31 -2.33 -5.95 17.91
C THR A 31 -1.09 -6.82 18.06
N PRO A 32 -1.09 -8.08 17.58
CA PRO A 32 0.13 -8.88 17.50
C PRO A 32 1.23 -8.16 16.74
N LEU A 33 2.46 -8.26 17.23
CA LEU A 33 3.62 -7.64 16.62
C LEU A 33 3.99 -8.37 15.31
N ARG A 34 4.08 -7.64 14.20
CA ARG A 34 4.49 -8.13 12.87
C ARG A 34 5.66 -7.33 12.31
N ASP A 35 6.30 -7.80 11.25
CA ASP A 35 7.32 -7.04 10.53
C ASP A 35 6.69 -5.88 9.75
N ALA A 36 7.43 -4.79 9.63
CA ALA A 36 7.07 -3.63 8.85
C ALA A 36 7.02 -3.99 7.36
N LEU A 37 6.01 -3.47 6.66
CA LEU A 37 5.95 -3.57 5.21
C LEU A 37 6.92 -2.57 4.57
N SER A 38 7.34 -2.83 3.33
CA SER A 38 8.16 -1.88 2.56
C SER A 38 7.44 -0.55 2.29
N THR A 39 6.10 -0.52 2.36
CA THR A 39 5.31 0.70 2.28
C THR A 39 5.26 1.49 3.60
N GLU A 40 5.54 0.82 4.73
CA GLU A 40 5.58 1.45 6.06
C GLU A 40 6.99 1.92 6.41
N ILE A 41 8.02 1.15 6.07
CA ILE A 41 9.43 1.53 6.24
C ILE A 41 10.16 1.20 4.93
N PRO A 42 10.22 2.13 3.95
CA PRO A 42 10.80 1.87 2.64
C PRO A 42 12.31 1.71 2.69
N LEU A 43 12.85 0.92 1.75
CA LEU A 43 14.29 0.83 1.48
C LEU A 43 14.67 1.79 0.35
N ILE A 44 15.64 2.66 0.62
CA ILE A 44 16.09 3.70 -0.30
C ILE A 44 17.56 3.44 -0.67
N ASP A 45 17.83 3.25 -1.97
CA ASP A 45 19.20 3.28 -2.48
C ASP A 45 19.69 4.72 -2.56
N ILE A 46 20.68 5.06 -1.74
CA ILE A 46 21.24 6.42 -1.70
C ILE A 46 22.54 6.56 -2.50
N SER A 47 22.94 5.56 -3.28
CA SER A 47 24.07 5.68 -4.21
C SER A 47 23.97 6.90 -5.14
N PRO A 48 22.78 7.32 -5.65
CA PRO A 48 22.70 8.49 -6.50
C PRO A 48 22.96 9.81 -5.75
N SER A 49 22.89 9.84 -4.42
CA SER A 49 23.25 11.02 -3.61
C SER A 49 24.72 11.39 -3.71
N PHE A 50 25.57 10.44 -4.11
CA PHE A 50 27.00 10.65 -4.34
C PHE A 50 27.34 11.01 -5.79
N SER A 51 26.33 11.07 -6.68
CA SER A 51 26.52 11.44 -8.09
C SER A 51 26.81 12.94 -8.22
N ASN A 52 27.60 13.31 -9.24
CA ASN A 52 27.78 14.72 -9.64
C ASN A 52 26.53 15.31 -10.30
N ASP A 53 25.59 14.48 -10.77
CA ASP A 53 24.34 14.92 -11.38
C ASP A 53 23.27 15.31 -10.34
N THR A 54 22.80 16.55 -10.41
CA THR A 54 21.76 17.08 -9.52
C THR A 54 20.40 16.40 -9.72
N ALA A 55 20.06 15.93 -10.93
CA ALA A 55 18.79 15.25 -11.15
C ALA A 55 18.74 13.91 -10.38
N SER A 56 19.83 13.16 -10.42
CA SER A 56 20.05 11.94 -9.63
C SER A 56 19.92 12.17 -8.12
N ARG A 57 20.55 13.22 -7.59
CA ARG A 57 20.43 13.57 -6.16
C ARG A 57 19.00 13.98 -5.78
N LYS A 58 18.29 14.68 -6.67
CA LYS A 58 16.88 15.06 -6.48
C LYS A 58 15.93 13.86 -6.47
N LEU A 59 16.23 12.78 -7.19
CA LEU A 59 15.43 11.54 -7.13
C LEU A 59 15.46 10.94 -5.72
N VAL A 60 16.64 10.84 -5.11
CA VAL A 60 16.78 10.35 -3.72
C VAL A 60 16.05 11.29 -2.75
N ALA A 61 16.19 12.60 -2.95
CA ALA A 61 15.48 13.60 -2.15
C ALA A 61 13.94 13.43 -2.21
N GLN A 62 13.37 13.07 -3.37
CA GLN A 62 11.94 12.79 -3.49
C GLN A 62 11.52 11.52 -2.73
N GLN A 63 12.33 10.47 -2.76
CA GLN A 63 12.07 9.25 -1.98
C GLN A 63 12.13 9.52 -0.47
N ILE A 64 13.12 10.33 -0.04
CA ILE A 64 13.24 10.79 1.34
C ILE A 64 12.03 11.66 1.74
N LEU A 65 11.56 12.57 0.88
CA LEU A 65 10.36 13.37 1.12
C LEU A 65 9.15 12.46 1.40
N GLN A 66 8.96 11.44 0.55
CA GLN A 66 7.84 10.50 0.70
C GLN A 66 7.94 9.71 2.00
N ALA A 67 9.12 9.20 2.36
CA ALA A 67 9.32 8.47 3.61
C ALA A 67 9.15 9.36 4.84
N ALA A 68 9.75 10.55 4.84
CA ALA A 68 9.73 11.49 5.96
C ALA A 68 8.33 12.05 6.23
N THR A 69 7.51 12.24 5.20
CA THR A 69 6.11 12.70 5.31
C THR A 69 5.11 11.58 5.56
N SER A 70 5.51 10.30 5.49
CA SER A 70 4.65 9.13 5.71
C SER A 70 4.89 8.51 7.08
N SER A 71 5.94 7.71 7.22
CA SER A 71 6.28 7.00 8.45
C SER A 71 7.35 7.70 9.26
N GLY A 72 8.13 8.60 8.67
CA GLY A 72 9.29 9.18 9.33
C GLY A 72 10.44 8.19 9.54
N PHE A 73 10.36 6.98 8.98
CA PHE A 73 11.33 5.90 9.10
C PHE A 73 11.60 5.28 7.73
N PHE A 74 12.86 5.01 7.39
CA PHE A 74 13.25 4.33 6.16
C PHE A 74 14.59 3.63 6.33
N TYR A 75 14.83 2.58 5.56
CA TYR A 75 16.16 1.99 5.40
C TYR A 75 16.93 2.71 4.31
N ILE A 76 18.24 2.80 4.46
CA ILE A 76 19.16 3.22 3.39
C ILE A 76 20.14 2.09 3.06
N THR A 77 20.42 1.90 1.77
CA THR A 77 21.45 1.00 1.26
C THR A 77 22.41 1.74 0.33
N ASN A 78 23.54 1.12 -0.01
CA ASN A 78 24.63 1.70 -0.81
C ASN A 78 25.12 3.05 -0.26
N HIS A 79 25.17 3.15 1.07
CA HIS A 79 25.49 4.37 1.83
C HIS A 79 26.98 4.70 1.93
N GLY A 80 27.86 3.88 1.32
CA GLY A 80 29.31 4.14 1.25
C GLY A 80 30.11 3.89 2.53
N ILE A 81 29.51 3.32 3.58
CA ILE A 81 30.23 2.87 4.77
C ILE A 81 30.57 1.39 4.58
N GLU A 82 31.85 1.04 4.56
CA GLU A 82 32.30 -0.34 4.42
C GLU A 82 31.84 -1.20 5.60
N SER A 83 31.42 -2.44 5.33
CA SER A 83 31.02 -3.40 6.37
C SER A 83 32.14 -3.65 7.39
N SER A 84 33.40 -3.60 6.95
CA SER A 84 34.58 -3.72 7.83
C SER A 84 34.57 -2.71 8.98
N VAL A 85 34.00 -1.51 8.77
CA VAL A 85 33.88 -0.46 9.79
C VAL A 85 32.78 -0.78 10.79
N THR A 86 31.60 -1.21 10.32
CA THR A 86 30.50 -1.61 11.20
C THR A 86 30.84 -2.86 12.00
N ASP A 87 31.49 -3.83 11.36
CA ASP A 87 31.89 -5.10 11.97
C ASP A 87 32.96 -4.88 13.04
N ALA A 88 33.99 -4.06 12.75
CA ALA A 88 35.02 -3.74 13.73
C ALA A 88 34.48 -2.95 14.94
N ALA A 89 33.49 -2.07 14.74
CA ALA A 89 32.82 -1.37 15.83
C ALA A 89 31.93 -2.32 16.64
N HIS A 90 31.19 -3.21 15.98
CA HIS A 90 30.36 -4.22 16.61
C HIS A 90 31.19 -5.17 17.50
N GLU A 91 32.29 -5.72 16.98
CA GLU A 91 33.21 -6.57 17.74
C GLU A 91 33.83 -5.83 18.92
N ALA A 92 34.22 -4.56 18.73
CA ALA A 92 34.74 -3.73 19.80
C ALA A 92 33.67 -3.48 20.89
N CYS A 93 32.40 -3.27 20.52
CA CYS A 93 31.29 -3.17 21.47
C CYS A 93 31.14 -4.46 22.28
N LEU A 94 31.10 -5.62 21.63
CA LEU A 94 30.98 -6.91 22.32
C LEU A 94 32.16 -7.14 23.28
N ASP A 95 33.39 -6.91 22.82
CA ASP A 95 34.59 -7.06 23.64
C ASP A 95 34.59 -6.11 24.86
N TYR A 96 34.02 -4.91 24.71
CA TYR A 96 33.85 -3.96 25.80
C TYR A 96 32.72 -4.33 26.78
N PHE A 97 31.51 -4.65 26.29
CA PHE A 97 30.34 -4.88 27.13
C PHE A 97 30.36 -6.23 27.85
N ARG A 98 31.06 -7.23 27.31
CA ARG A 98 31.26 -8.54 27.95
C ARG A 98 32.27 -8.53 29.11
N GLN A 99 32.87 -7.37 29.42
CA GLN A 99 33.72 -7.23 30.60
C GLN A 99 32.91 -7.27 31.90
N GLU A 100 33.59 -7.61 32.99
CA GLU A 100 33.06 -7.44 34.36
C GLU A 100 32.64 -5.99 34.61
N GLU A 101 31.63 -5.80 35.47
CA GLU A 101 31.04 -4.50 35.73
C GLU A 101 32.07 -3.48 36.26
N GLU A 102 32.99 -3.90 37.14
CA GLU A 102 34.04 -3.05 37.69
C GLU A 102 34.93 -2.44 36.60
N ALA A 103 35.19 -3.18 35.53
CA ALA A 103 35.98 -2.71 34.40
C ALA A 103 35.23 -1.64 33.59
N LYS A 104 33.93 -1.86 33.34
CA LYS A 104 33.08 -0.90 32.60
C LYS A 104 32.84 0.39 33.39
N MET A 105 32.68 0.26 34.71
CA MET A 105 32.49 1.38 35.65
C MET A 105 33.69 2.34 35.75
N ARG A 106 34.87 1.99 35.23
CA ARG A 106 35.99 2.94 35.06
C ARG A 106 35.62 4.13 34.18
N SER A 107 34.76 3.90 33.19
CA SER A 107 34.23 4.93 32.29
C SER A 107 32.83 5.41 32.67
N TRP A 108 32.40 5.22 33.93
CA TRP A 108 31.03 5.53 34.35
C TRP A 108 30.65 7.00 34.13
N VAL A 109 29.48 7.20 33.52
CA VAL A 109 28.97 8.51 33.10
C VAL A 109 28.83 9.52 34.24
N GLY A 110 28.61 9.05 35.48
CA GLY A 110 28.45 9.93 36.65
C GLY A 110 29.72 10.68 37.05
N LYS A 111 30.89 10.30 36.50
CA LYS A 111 32.16 11.02 36.66
C LYS A 111 32.49 11.93 35.47
N SER A 112 31.75 11.83 34.37
CA SER A 112 31.96 12.66 33.17
C SER A 112 31.36 14.05 33.36
N ARG A 113 32.08 15.08 32.90
CA ARG A 113 31.58 16.46 32.89
C ARG A 113 30.44 16.67 31.88
N TYR A 114 30.40 15.86 30.82
CA TYR A 114 29.52 16.04 29.67
C TYR A 114 28.63 14.83 29.39
N PHE A 115 28.48 13.94 30.36
CA PHE A 115 27.69 12.71 30.27
C PHE A 115 28.17 11.73 29.18
N ASN A 116 29.47 11.74 28.88
CA ASN A 116 30.13 10.73 28.05
C ASN A 116 30.51 9.50 28.91
N GLY A 117 30.47 8.32 28.31
CA GLY A 117 30.87 7.06 28.95
C GLY A 117 29.71 6.11 29.26
N TYR A 118 30.00 5.16 30.17
CA TYR A 118 29.21 3.98 30.47
C TYR A 118 28.04 4.23 31.43
N LYS A 119 26.91 3.59 31.11
CA LYS A 119 25.66 3.56 31.87
C LYS A 119 25.31 2.10 32.16
N PRO A 120 25.29 1.67 33.44
CA PRO A 120 24.96 0.29 33.82
C PRO A 120 23.47 -0.02 33.57
N PRO A 121 23.08 -1.31 33.55
CA PRO A 121 21.69 -1.68 33.39
C PRO A 121 20.83 -1.08 34.50
N GLY A 122 19.57 -0.75 34.21
CA GLY A 122 18.67 -0.17 35.20
C GLY A 122 18.91 1.32 35.51
N SER A 123 19.95 1.94 34.93
CA SER A 123 20.27 3.35 35.17
C SER A 123 19.37 4.35 34.41
N GLN A 124 18.59 3.85 33.45
CA GLN A 124 17.71 4.67 32.61
C GLN A 124 16.27 4.13 32.62
N ARG A 125 15.32 5.06 32.51
CA ARG A 125 13.93 4.77 32.21
C ARG A 125 13.43 5.82 31.23
N ILE A 126 13.57 5.53 29.93
CA ILE A 126 13.19 6.46 28.86
C ILE A 126 11.69 6.81 28.92
N ASN A 127 10.84 5.81 29.15
CA ASN A 127 9.41 6.02 29.35
C ASN A 127 8.98 5.64 30.77
N LYS A 128 8.44 6.61 31.51
CA LYS A 128 8.08 6.43 32.92
C LYS A 128 6.91 5.49 33.14
N SER A 129 6.03 5.31 32.14
CA SER A 129 4.91 4.38 32.20
C SER A 129 5.28 2.95 31.82
N GLU A 130 6.55 2.68 31.50
CA GLU A 130 7.05 1.35 31.13
C GLU A 130 8.20 0.93 32.07
N SER A 131 8.69 -0.30 31.92
CA SER A 131 9.75 -0.84 32.78
C SER A 131 11.05 -0.02 32.68
N VAL A 132 11.90 -0.13 33.70
CA VAL A 132 13.27 0.39 33.64
C VAL A 132 14.01 -0.31 32.50
N ASP A 133 14.84 0.43 31.76
CA ASP A 133 15.58 -0.10 30.62
C ASP A 133 16.63 -1.11 31.11
N VAL A 134 16.58 -2.33 30.56
CA VAL A 134 17.51 -3.42 30.91
C VAL A 134 18.85 -3.34 30.17
N ARG A 135 19.02 -2.34 29.31
CA ARG A 135 20.22 -2.17 28.48
C ARG A 135 21.38 -1.54 29.26
N GLU A 136 22.58 -1.85 28.80
CA GLU A 136 23.77 -1.06 29.03
C GLU A 136 23.98 -0.08 27.88
N THR A 137 24.57 1.09 28.17
CA THR A 137 24.86 2.08 27.13
C THR A 137 26.24 2.70 27.33
N PHE A 138 27.00 2.88 26.26
CA PHE A 138 28.13 3.79 26.21
C PHE A 138 27.76 4.99 25.34
N SER A 139 27.80 6.21 25.88
CA SER A 139 27.44 7.43 25.16
C SER A 139 28.66 8.28 24.85
N TRP A 140 28.67 8.90 23.68
CA TRP A 140 29.72 9.83 23.28
C TRP A 140 29.12 10.98 22.46
N THR A 141 29.51 12.21 22.77
CA THR A 141 29.05 13.45 22.11
C THR A 141 30.08 13.95 21.10
N TYR A 142 29.69 14.91 20.26
CA TYR A 142 30.56 15.47 19.23
C TYR A 142 31.86 16.04 19.82
N ASP A 143 32.99 15.60 19.27
CA ASP A 143 34.33 16.11 19.57
C ASP A 143 35.02 16.51 18.27
N PRO A 144 35.27 17.81 18.03
CA PRO A 144 35.84 18.28 16.77
C PRO A 144 37.27 17.80 16.53
N ARG A 145 37.99 17.30 17.55
CA ARG A 145 39.31 16.67 17.37
C ARG A 145 39.24 15.40 16.51
N HIS A 146 38.05 14.84 16.35
CA HIS A 146 37.80 13.63 15.58
C HIS A 146 36.97 13.90 14.32
N ASP A 147 36.54 15.14 14.05
CA ASP A 147 35.84 15.48 12.82
C ASP A 147 36.83 15.61 11.66
N PRO A 148 36.69 14.84 10.57
CA PRO A 148 37.60 14.87 9.43
C PRO A 148 37.62 16.21 8.69
N ASP A 149 36.57 17.05 8.82
CA ASP A 149 36.49 18.34 8.14
C ASP A 149 37.08 19.49 8.99
N ILE A 150 37.54 19.20 10.23
CA ILE A 150 38.20 20.17 11.11
C ILE A 150 39.70 19.93 11.12
N SER A 151 40.45 20.81 10.45
CA SER A 151 41.92 20.75 10.42
C SER A 151 42.59 21.38 11.63
N ASP A 152 41.95 22.39 12.24
CA ASP A 152 42.47 23.12 13.41
C ASP A 152 41.34 23.48 14.38
N VAL A 153 41.34 22.84 15.56
CA VAL A 153 40.34 23.06 16.61
C VAL A 153 40.45 24.46 17.23
N GLU A 154 41.63 25.07 17.20
CA GLU A 154 41.82 26.44 17.70
C GLU A 154 41.19 27.49 16.78
N SER A 155 40.93 27.15 15.52
CA SER A 155 40.25 28.03 14.57
C SER A 155 38.73 28.11 14.74
N ILE A 156 38.14 27.26 15.60
CA ILE A 156 36.69 27.26 15.85
C ILE A 156 36.27 28.60 16.50
N PRO A 157 35.18 29.24 16.02
CA PRO A 157 34.63 30.46 16.62
C PRO A 157 34.29 30.31 18.12
N ASP A 158 34.48 31.39 18.89
CA ASP A 158 34.28 31.38 20.36
C ASP A 158 32.84 31.11 20.78
N ASP A 159 31.86 31.49 19.97
CA ASP A 159 30.44 31.21 20.18
C ASP A 159 30.13 29.71 20.05
N ALA A 160 30.72 29.03 19.07
CA ALA A 160 30.63 27.57 18.94
C ALA A 160 31.45 26.83 20.02
N LYS A 161 32.67 27.31 20.32
CA LYS A 161 33.59 26.68 21.29
C LYS A 161 32.97 26.48 22.67
N ARG A 162 32.12 27.40 23.13
CA ARG A 162 31.45 27.34 24.44
C ARG A 162 30.53 26.13 24.61
N PHE A 163 30.01 25.58 23.52
CA PHE A 163 29.08 24.44 23.55
C PHE A 163 29.76 23.11 23.27
N LEU A 164 31.05 23.10 22.92
CA LEU A 164 31.81 21.88 22.67
C LEU A 164 32.04 21.10 23.98
N ARG A 165 31.91 19.78 23.91
CA ARG A 165 31.91 18.86 25.06
C ARG A 165 33.13 17.92 25.03
N ILE A 166 34.31 18.52 24.91
CA ILE A 166 35.59 17.81 24.76
C ILE A 166 36.04 17.22 26.10
N GLU A 167 36.30 15.91 26.14
CA GLU A 167 36.78 15.20 27.34
C GLU A 167 37.43 13.86 26.95
N ASP A 168 38.51 13.45 27.63
CA ASP A 168 39.19 12.17 27.39
C ASP A 168 38.91 11.09 28.45
N PHE A 169 38.28 11.45 29.58
CA PHE A 169 38.01 10.56 30.72
C PHE A 169 37.40 9.21 30.32
N HIS A 170 36.39 9.22 29.45
CA HIS A 170 35.71 7.99 29.02
C HIS A 170 36.63 7.11 28.17
N TRP A 171 37.53 7.70 27.38
CA TRP A 171 38.55 6.98 26.64
C TRP A 171 39.63 6.39 27.54
N GLU A 172 40.10 7.16 28.53
CA GLU A 172 41.03 6.68 29.56
C GLU A 172 40.45 5.49 30.32
N GLY A 173 39.15 5.56 30.67
CA GLY A 173 38.42 4.47 31.32
C GLY A 173 38.32 3.19 30.48
N THR A 174 38.41 3.30 29.15
CA THR A 174 38.39 2.18 28.18
C THR A 174 39.79 1.74 27.74
N SER A 175 40.87 2.30 28.30
CA SER A 175 42.26 2.07 27.86
C SER A 175 42.72 0.61 27.90
N ASN A 176 42.09 -0.22 28.73
CA ASN A 176 42.34 -1.65 28.79
C ASN A 176 41.77 -2.43 27.59
N LYS A 177 40.96 -1.78 26.75
CA LYS A 177 40.43 -2.27 25.48
C LYS A 177 40.98 -1.42 24.33
N PRO A 178 42.22 -1.68 23.88
CA PRO A 178 42.95 -0.76 23.00
C PRO A 178 42.27 -0.52 21.64
N GLN A 179 41.50 -1.49 21.13
CA GLN A 179 40.78 -1.36 19.86
C GLN A 179 39.45 -0.60 19.97
N PHE A 180 38.92 -0.41 21.19
CA PHE A 180 37.59 0.18 21.39
C PHE A 180 37.54 1.62 20.86
N LYS A 181 38.45 2.48 21.34
CA LYS A 181 38.49 3.89 20.93
C LYS A 181 38.62 4.05 19.41
N SER A 182 39.57 3.36 18.79
CA SER A 182 39.85 3.51 17.35
C SER A 182 38.69 3.03 16.48
N SER A 183 38.07 1.88 16.80
CA SER A 183 36.94 1.35 16.03
C SER A 183 35.70 2.24 16.14
N ILE A 184 35.38 2.71 17.36
CA ILE A 184 34.21 3.58 17.59
C ILE A 184 34.38 4.94 16.94
N ILE A 185 35.56 5.55 17.01
CA ILE A 185 35.85 6.82 16.32
C ILE A 185 35.71 6.64 14.80
N ARG A 186 36.26 5.57 14.22
CA ARG A 186 36.16 5.32 12.78
C ARG A 186 34.70 5.13 12.31
N TYR A 187 33.90 4.40 13.08
CA TYR A 187 32.47 4.26 12.80
C TYR A 187 31.74 5.61 12.89
N TRP A 188 31.97 6.37 13.95
CA TRP A 188 31.38 7.70 14.14
C TRP A 188 31.74 8.66 13.01
N GLN A 189 33.01 8.70 12.58
CA GLN A 189 33.45 9.52 11.45
C GLN A 189 32.75 9.15 10.13
N SER A 190 32.50 7.86 9.92
CA SER A 190 31.82 7.36 8.73
C SER A 190 30.34 7.76 8.73
N CYS A 191 29.67 7.64 9.89
CA CYS A 191 28.31 8.13 10.07
C CYS A 191 28.19 9.64 9.93
N LEU A 192 29.16 10.41 10.43
CA LEU A 192 29.19 11.88 10.28
C LEU A 192 29.27 12.31 8.82
N LYS A 193 30.14 11.68 8.02
CA LYS A 193 30.23 11.92 6.57
C LYS A 193 28.91 11.60 5.87
N LEU A 194 28.31 10.46 6.19
CA LEU A 194 27.00 10.07 5.65
C LEU A 194 25.89 11.05 6.05
N ALA A 195 25.87 11.51 7.30
CA ALA A 195 24.88 12.46 7.79
C ALA A 195 24.94 13.80 7.04
N ARG A 196 26.15 14.30 6.71
CA ARG A 196 26.33 15.50 5.87
C ARG A 196 25.74 15.32 4.46
N VAL A 197 25.83 14.11 3.87
CA VAL A 197 25.19 13.80 2.59
C VAL A 197 23.66 13.80 2.73
N LEU A 198 23.13 13.16 3.77
CA LEU A 198 21.68 13.08 4.01
C LEU A 198 21.05 14.45 4.27
N VAL A 199 21.74 15.36 4.97
CA VAL A 199 21.28 16.75 5.15
C VAL A 199 21.02 17.46 3.84
N ARG A 200 21.92 17.33 2.88
CA ARG A 200 21.77 17.97 1.57
C ARG A 200 20.60 17.37 0.80
N ALA A 201 20.39 16.06 0.93
CA ALA A 201 19.20 15.40 0.41
C ALA A 201 17.90 15.91 1.08
N PHE A 202 17.92 16.15 2.41
CA PHE A 202 16.81 16.78 3.14
C PHE A 202 16.55 18.23 2.70
N ALA A 203 17.59 19.01 2.40
CA ALA A 203 17.42 20.36 1.88
C ALA A 203 16.73 20.34 0.51
N LEU A 204 17.21 19.48 -0.41
CA LEU A 204 16.61 19.29 -1.72
C LEU A 204 15.16 18.81 -1.66
N SER A 205 14.84 17.91 -0.71
CA SER A 205 13.50 17.35 -0.55
C SER A 205 12.49 18.37 -0.03
N LEU A 206 12.97 19.44 0.62
CA LEU A 206 12.18 20.58 1.11
C LEU A 206 12.14 21.75 0.11
N GLY A 207 12.66 21.55 -1.11
CA GLY A 207 12.70 22.59 -2.15
C GLY A 207 13.71 23.71 -1.87
N LEU A 208 14.66 23.49 -0.96
CA LEU A 208 15.71 24.45 -0.60
C LEU A 208 16.95 24.23 -1.48
N PRO A 209 17.87 25.22 -1.53
CA PRO A 209 19.22 25.01 -2.06
C PRO A 209 19.89 23.81 -1.38
N GLU A 210 20.67 23.03 -2.13
CA GLU A 210 21.30 21.79 -1.64
C GLU A 210 22.20 22.04 -0.41
N ASP A 211 22.89 23.18 -0.39
CA ASP A 211 23.82 23.65 0.63
C ASP A 211 23.16 24.48 1.74
N HIS A 212 21.83 24.60 1.74
CA HIS A 212 21.09 25.54 2.61
C HIS A 212 21.45 25.43 4.09
N PHE A 213 21.71 24.21 4.57
CA PHE A 213 22.04 23.98 5.97
C PHE A 213 23.53 23.83 6.26
N ASP A 214 24.42 23.82 5.26
CA ASP A 214 25.84 23.45 5.42
C ASP A 214 26.54 24.24 6.53
N ALA A 215 26.28 25.55 6.62
CA ALA A 215 26.85 26.41 7.66
C ALA A 215 26.48 25.96 9.09
N LYS A 216 25.24 25.49 9.29
CA LYS A 216 24.74 25.03 10.61
C LYS A 216 25.33 23.68 11.04
N PHE A 217 26.02 23.00 10.13
CA PHE A 217 26.70 21.72 10.35
C PHE A 217 28.23 21.83 10.31
N ALA A 218 28.78 23.04 10.39
CA ALA A 218 30.23 23.23 10.58
C ALA A 218 30.71 22.61 11.91
N TYR A 219 29.92 22.74 12.98
CA TYR A 219 30.18 22.13 14.28
C TYR A 219 28.89 21.46 14.82
N PRO A 220 28.47 20.34 14.21
CA PRO A 220 27.14 19.78 14.42
C PRO A 220 26.98 19.16 15.82
N ASP A 221 25.75 18.95 16.26
CA ASP A 221 25.48 18.06 17.37
C ASP A 221 25.38 16.63 16.83
N ALA A 222 26.45 15.85 17.00
CA ALA A 222 26.59 14.49 16.48
C ALA A 222 26.94 13.51 17.60
N ALA A 223 25.92 12.91 18.20
CA ALA A 223 26.06 12.02 19.35
C ALA A 223 25.96 10.55 18.92
N LEU A 224 26.60 9.68 19.68
CA LEU A 224 26.58 8.24 19.52
C LEU A 224 26.13 7.58 20.82
N ALA A 225 25.27 6.56 20.69
CA ALA A 225 25.04 5.61 21.77
C ALA A 225 25.31 4.20 21.25
N LEU A 226 26.13 3.46 22.00
CA LEU A 226 26.37 2.04 21.79
C LEU A 226 25.54 1.31 22.85
N ASN A 227 24.51 0.59 22.43
CA ASN A 227 23.61 -0.09 23.34
C ASN A 227 23.86 -1.60 23.29
N TYR A 228 24.00 -2.20 24.46
CA TYR A 228 24.09 -3.63 24.66
C TYR A 228 22.89 -4.13 25.45
N TYR A 229 22.21 -5.15 24.92
CA TYR A 229 21.09 -5.80 25.57
C TYR A 229 21.51 -7.22 25.92
N PRO A 230 21.68 -7.53 27.22
CA PRO A 230 22.05 -8.88 27.61
C PRO A 230 20.91 -9.87 27.28
N PRO A 231 21.22 -11.16 27.12
CA PRO A 231 20.23 -12.23 27.06
C PRO A 231 19.30 -12.18 28.28
N LEU A 232 17.98 -12.09 28.07
CA LEU A 232 17.01 -12.23 29.16
C LEU A 232 16.86 -13.73 29.48
N SER A 233 16.96 -14.10 30.76
CA SER A 233 16.85 -15.51 31.17
C SER A 233 15.44 -16.06 30.90
N LYS A 234 15.35 -17.28 30.36
CA LYS A 234 14.09 -17.99 30.00
C LYS A 234 13.08 -18.17 31.15
N ALA A 235 13.39 -17.72 32.37
CA ALA A 235 12.64 -17.98 33.61
C ALA A 235 11.40 -17.08 33.82
N LEU A 236 11.12 -16.11 32.94
CA LEU A 236 9.92 -15.24 33.06
C LEU A 236 8.73 -15.65 32.16
N ASN A 237 8.86 -16.71 31.35
CA ASN A 237 7.79 -17.19 30.47
C ASN A 237 6.61 -17.91 31.19
N GLY A 238 6.51 -17.81 32.53
CA GLY A 238 5.54 -18.54 33.34
C GLY A 238 4.75 -17.75 34.38
N ALA A 239 5.00 -16.45 34.57
CA ALA A 239 4.26 -15.64 35.53
C ALA A 239 3.26 -14.73 34.79
N ARG A 240 1.96 -15.03 34.96
CA ARG A 240 0.76 -14.23 34.63
C ARG A 240 0.94 -13.09 33.62
N ALA A 241 0.22 -13.19 32.50
CA ALA A 241 0.07 -12.20 31.42
C ALA A 241 -0.53 -10.82 31.82
N ASP A 242 -0.37 -10.38 33.07
CA ASP A 242 -0.93 -9.14 33.64
C ASP A 242 0.08 -8.35 34.52
N ALA A 243 1.39 -8.53 34.34
CA ALA A 243 2.41 -7.70 34.99
C ALA A 243 3.46 -7.20 33.99
N ASP A 244 3.55 -5.87 33.83
CA ASP A 244 4.58 -5.07 33.15
C ASP A 244 5.39 -5.73 32.02
N VAL A 245 5.00 -5.46 30.77
CA VAL A 245 5.78 -5.82 29.58
C VAL A 245 7.18 -5.20 29.69
N GLN A 246 8.20 -6.03 29.91
CA GLN A 246 9.58 -5.59 30.02
C GLN A 246 10.05 -5.03 28.66
N VAL A 247 10.30 -3.73 28.59
CA VAL A 247 10.87 -3.04 27.43
C VAL A 247 12.39 -2.94 27.59
N SER A 248 13.13 -3.12 26.49
CA SER A 248 14.58 -2.94 26.47
C SER A 248 14.98 -1.47 26.32
N ILE A 249 14.18 -0.71 25.57
CA ILE A 249 14.09 0.75 25.60
C ILE A 249 12.62 1.12 25.58
N GLY A 250 12.18 1.96 26.52
CA GLY A 250 10.82 2.51 26.51
C GLY A 250 10.48 3.31 25.24
N SER A 251 9.18 3.44 24.97
CA SER A 251 8.59 4.17 23.85
C SER A 251 8.93 5.66 23.89
N HIS A 252 9.49 6.19 22.82
CA HIS A 252 9.93 7.59 22.73
C HIS A 252 9.99 8.11 21.29
N THR A 253 10.29 9.40 21.15
CA THR A 253 10.75 10.03 19.92
C THR A 253 12.12 10.67 20.13
N ASP A 254 12.92 10.77 19.07
CA ASP A 254 14.26 11.35 19.12
C ASP A 254 14.25 12.88 19.17
N PHE A 255 15.39 13.47 19.51
CA PHE A 255 15.49 14.88 19.87
C PHE A 255 15.90 15.79 18.73
N GLN A 256 16.93 15.40 18.00
CA GLN A 256 17.66 16.24 17.06
C GLN A 256 16.93 16.29 15.71
N LEU A 257 17.65 16.21 14.59
CA LEU A 257 17.04 16.25 13.26
C LEU A 257 16.67 14.85 12.76
N PHE A 258 17.61 13.92 12.82
CA PHE A 258 17.39 12.53 12.45
C PHE A 258 18.42 11.62 13.14
N THR A 259 18.16 10.33 13.11
CA THR A 259 19.04 9.28 13.65
C THR A 259 19.43 8.32 12.53
N ILE A 260 20.70 7.91 12.47
CA ILE A 260 21.20 6.82 11.65
C ILE A 260 21.48 5.64 12.58
N LEU A 261 20.75 4.54 12.41
CA LEU A 261 20.78 3.39 13.31
C LEU A 261 21.30 2.15 12.59
N TRP A 262 22.45 1.67 13.05
CA TRP A 262 22.88 0.30 12.78
C TRP A 262 22.28 -0.65 13.81
N GLN A 263 21.78 -1.78 13.34
CA GLN A 263 21.28 -2.87 14.17
C GLN A 263 21.89 -4.19 13.71
N ASP A 264 22.17 -5.07 14.67
CA ASP A 264 22.59 -6.44 14.39
C ASP A 264 21.44 -7.29 13.84
N ALA A 265 21.74 -8.57 13.55
CA ALA A 265 20.76 -9.52 13.04
C ALA A 265 19.68 -9.94 14.06
N VAL A 266 19.85 -9.64 15.35
CA VAL A 266 18.89 -10.01 16.41
C VAL A 266 17.64 -9.14 16.33
N GLY A 267 17.79 -7.86 15.96
CA GLY A 267 16.67 -6.95 15.78
C GLY A 267 15.95 -6.61 17.09
N GLY A 268 14.67 -6.22 17.01
CA GLY A 268 13.89 -5.84 18.20
C GLY A 268 13.51 -4.36 18.25
N LEU A 269 13.91 -3.55 17.25
CA LEU A 269 13.35 -2.23 17.03
C LEU A 269 11.88 -2.34 16.63
N GLN A 270 11.02 -1.56 17.28
CA GLN A 270 9.60 -1.47 17.00
C GLN A 270 9.20 -0.02 16.77
N VAL A 271 8.44 0.22 15.71
CA VAL A 271 7.96 1.54 15.29
C VAL A 271 6.45 1.56 15.44
N LEU A 272 5.89 2.67 15.91
CA LEU A 272 4.44 2.86 16.00
C LEU A 272 3.93 3.45 14.68
N ASN A 273 3.28 2.64 13.86
CA ASN A 273 2.76 3.10 12.57
C ASN A 273 1.58 4.08 12.73
N ARG A 274 1.09 4.62 11.60
CA ARG A 274 -0.02 5.59 11.58
C ARG A 274 -1.34 5.05 12.11
N GLN A 275 -1.52 3.74 12.04
CA GLN A 275 -2.68 3.02 12.57
C GLN A 275 -2.56 2.79 14.09
N GLY A 276 -1.47 3.26 14.72
CA GLY A 276 -1.22 3.09 16.15
C GLY A 276 -0.75 1.68 16.50
N GLN A 277 -0.31 0.88 15.54
CA GLN A 277 0.17 -0.48 15.74
C GLN A 277 1.69 -0.49 15.89
N TRP A 278 2.19 -1.30 16.83
CA TRP A 278 3.62 -1.61 16.89
C TRP A 278 3.99 -2.57 15.75
N ILE A 279 4.98 -2.20 14.94
CA ILE A 279 5.56 -3.01 13.85
C ILE A 279 7.07 -3.15 14.04
N ARG A 280 7.67 -4.27 13.63
CA ARG A 280 9.12 -4.52 13.72
C ARG A 280 9.84 -3.93 12.52
N ALA A 281 10.85 -3.12 12.79
CA ALA A 281 11.84 -2.76 11.79
C ALA A 281 12.92 -3.87 11.76
N ALA A 282 12.62 -4.95 11.03
CA ALA A 282 13.50 -6.13 10.95
C ALA A 282 14.89 -5.76 10.39
N PRO A 283 16.00 -6.33 10.91
CA PRO A 283 17.33 -6.07 10.37
C PRO A 283 17.45 -6.48 8.89
N ILE A 284 18.00 -5.60 8.06
CA ILE A 284 18.35 -5.89 6.67
C ILE A 284 19.88 -5.76 6.54
N PRO A 285 20.61 -6.81 6.15
CA PRO A 285 22.06 -6.75 5.98
C PRO A 285 22.50 -5.62 5.04
N GLY A 286 23.57 -4.91 5.39
CA GLY A 286 24.11 -3.83 4.55
C GLY A 286 23.25 -2.56 4.53
N THR A 287 22.41 -2.35 5.54
CA THR A 287 21.55 -1.15 5.64
C THR A 287 21.70 -0.44 6.98
N PHE A 288 21.30 0.84 6.98
CA PHE A 288 20.99 1.57 8.20
C PHE A 288 19.51 1.93 8.22
N VAL A 289 18.90 1.94 9.40
CA VAL A 289 17.59 2.58 9.59
C VAL A 289 17.81 4.06 9.84
N VAL A 290 17.08 4.92 9.14
CA VAL A 290 17.05 6.36 9.37
C VAL A 290 15.67 6.76 9.86
N ASN A 291 15.61 7.58 10.91
CA ASN A 291 14.36 8.16 11.37
C ASN A 291 14.45 9.67 11.60
N ILE A 292 13.34 10.35 11.30
CA ILE A 292 13.15 11.77 11.60
C ILE A 292 12.98 11.95 13.11
N ALA A 293 13.53 13.02 13.63
CA ALA A 293 13.45 13.40 15.04
C ALA A 293 12.70 14.74 15.22
N ASP A 294 12.34 15.05 16.47
CA ASP A 294 11.36 16.11 16.75
C ASP A 294 11.82 17.51 16.29
N TYR A 295 13.12 17.83 16.26
CA TYR A 295 13.56 19.15 15.81
C TYR A 295 13.36 19.33 14.30
N LEU A 296 13.59 18.29 13.50
CA LEU A 296 13.33 18.35 12.06
C LEU A 296 11.82 18.40 11.77
N GLN A 297 11.01 17.65 12.51
CA GLN A 297 9.54 17.81 12.48
C GLN A 297 9.12 19.26 12.78
N ARG A 298 9.73 19.88 13.80
CA ARG A 298 9.42 21.25 14.21
C ARG A 298 9.74 22.27 13.12
N ILE A 299 10.97 22.26 12.58
CA ILE A 299 11.38 23.25 11.57
C ILE A 299 10.66 23.04 10.23
N THR A 300 10.13 21.84 9.98
CA THR A 300 9.28 21.54 8.81
C THR A 300 7.79 21.74 9.08
N ASN A 301 7.40 22.40 10.19
CA ASN A 301 6.01 22.72 10.51
C ASN A 301 5.07 21.49 10.65
N ASP A 302 5.58 20.35 11.12
CA ASP A 302 4.95 19.02 11.11
C ASP A 302 4.78 18.35 9.74
N LEU A 303 5.44 18.85 8.69
CA LEU A 303 5.47 18.17 7.40
C LEU A 303 6.19 16.82 7.52
N TYR A 304 7.38 16.81 8.13
CA TYR A 304 8.09 15.55 8.44
C TYR A 304 7.66 15.02 9.79
N ILE A 305 7.62 13.69 9.92
CA ILE A 305 7.00 13.02 11.07
C ILE A 305 8.06 12.37 11.94
N SER A 306 8.17 12.81 13.19
CA SER A 306 8.94 12.14 14.23
C SER A 306 8.09 11.04 14.86
N THR A 307 8.42 9.78 14.53
CA THR A 307 7.58 8.64 14.87
C THR A 307 8.02 7.96 16.15
N VAL A 308 7.04 7.58 16.97
CA VAL A 308 7.26 6.90 18.25
C VAL A 308 7.83 5.52 17.99
N HIS A 309 8.90 5.17 18.69
CA HIS A 309 9.56 3.88 18.56
C HIS A 309 10.05 3.37 19.92
N ARG A 310 10.31 2.05 20.01
CA ARG A 310 10.81 1.36 21.21
C ARG A 310 11.71 0.20 20.81
N ALA A 311 12.38 -0.42 21.78
CA ALA A 311 13.12 -1.67 21.54
C ALA A 311 12.75 -2.75 22.55
N GLN A 312 12.61 -3.98 22.07
CA GLN A 312 12.41 -5.17 22.90
C GLN A 312 13.25 -6.33 22.37
N ASN A 313 14.23 -6.77 23.16
CA ASN A 313 15.00 -7.97 22.86
C ASN A 313 14.30 -9.20 23.46
N LEU A 314 13.58 -9.95 22.60
CA LEU A 314 12.85 -11.17 22.98
C LEU A 314 13.52 -12.45 22.46
N SER A 315 14.68 -12.34 21.81
CA SER A 315 15.37 -13.47 21.16
C SER A 315 15.93 -14.48 22.16
N GLY A 316 16.34 -14.00 23.34
CA GLY A 316 17.15 -14.76 24.28
C GLY A 316 18.65 -14.74 23.96
N ASP A 317 19.05 -14.02 22.92
CA ASP A 317 20.45 -13.76 22.55
C ASP A 317 20.88 -12.34 22.93
N GLU A 318 22.18 -12.09 22.97
CA GLU A 318 22.71 -10.75 23.21
C GLU A 318 22.52 -9.88 21.96
N ARG A 319 22.23 -8.58 22.15
CA ARG A 319 21.99 -7.65 21.05
C ARG A 319 22.86 -6.41 21.16
N ILE A 320 23.33 -5.90 20.02
CA ILE A 320 23.94 -4.59 19.86
C ILE A 320 23.10 -3.70 18.93
N SER A 321 23.00 -2.42 19.28
CA SER A 321 22.54 -1.37 18.37
C SER A 321 23.38 -0.11 18.55
N MET A 322 23.74 0.56 17.45
CA MET A 322 24.66 1.69 17.44
C MET A 322 24.04 2.95 16.79
N PRO A 323 23.00 3.57 17.40
CA PRO A 323 22.43 4.82 16.90
C PRO A 323 23.41 6.00 16.94
N PHE A 324 23.51 6.68 15.80
CA PHE A 324 24.17 7.97 15.62
C PHE A 324 23.08 9.03 15.45
N PHE A 325 23.01 9.97 16.38
CA PHE A 325 22.04 11.06 16.40
C PHE A 325 22.68 12.30 15.78
N PHE A 326 21.98 12.94 14.84
CA PHE A 326 22.49 14.12 14.13
C PHE A 326 21.57 15.34 14.23
N GLY A 327 22.16 16.49 14.51
CA GLY A 327 21.49 17.79 14.60
C GLY A 327 22.41 18.97 14.28
N PHE A 328 21.82 20.17 14.20
CA PHE A 328 22.59 21.41 14.10
C PHE A 328 23.51 21.58 15.31
N GLY A 329 24.54 22.41 15.17
CA GLY A 329 25.41 22.77 16.29
C GLY A 329 24.60 23.32 17.47
N LEU A 330 25.02 23.02 18.71
CA LEU A 330 24.26 23.43 19.90
C LEU A 330 24.12 24.97 20.06
N HIS A 331 25.03 25.73 19.45
CA HIS A 331 25.04 27.19 19.37
C HIS A 331 24.06 27.75 18.33
N GLU A 332 23.51 26.91 17.45
CA GLU A 332 22.60 27.31 16.38
C GLU A 332 21.15 27.42 16.87
N SER A 333 20.34 28.09 16.04
CA SER A 333 18.89 28.13 16.13
C SER A 333 18.27 28.01 14.74
N CYS A 334 17.02 27.55 14.68
CA CYS A 334 16.27 27.48 13.42
C CYS A 334 14.77 27.63 13.71
N GLY A 335 14.14 28.53 12.96
CA GLY A 335 12.68 28.69 12.92
C GLY A 335 12.02 27.70 11.96
N VAL A 336 10.71 27.83 11.81
CA VAL A 336 9.99 27.10 10.75
C VAL A 336 10.48 27.59 9.39
N LEU A 337 10.76 26.66 8.49
CA LEU A 337 11.24 26.92 7.15
C LEU A 337 10.10 27.50 6.29
N ASP A 338 10.39 28.58 5.55
CA ASP A 338 9.39 29.26 4.72
C ASP A 338 8.76 28.32 3.69
N THR A 339 9.52 27.36 3.14
CA THR A 339 9.00 26.35 2.19
C THR A 339 8.01 25.37 2.80
N CYS A 340 7.87 25.36 4.13
CA CYS A 340 6.99 24.47 4.91
C CYS A 340 5.80 25.22 5.54
N ILE A 341 5.59 26.48 5.16
CA ILE A 341 4.45 27.29 5.58
C ILE A 341 3.53 27.46 4.37
N GLU A 342 2.26 27.07 4.49
CA GLU A 342 1.29 27.29 3.40
C GLU A 342 0.95 28.79 3.27
N ASP A 343 0.64 29.26 2.06
CA ASP A 343 0.28 30.65 1.81
C ASP A 343 -0.87 31.13 2.72
N GLY A 344 -0.57 32.09 3.60
CA GLY A 344 -1.53 32.65 4.57
C GLY A 344 -1.58 31.94 5.92
N GLU A 345 -0.83 30.85 6.10
CA GLU A 345 -0.63 30.19 7.40
C GLU A 345 0.40 30.95 8.25
N LYS A 346 0.29 30.85 9.57
CA LYS A 346 1.33 31.30 10.50
C LYS A 346 2.14 30.08 10.96
N PRO A 347 3.46 30.21 11.18
CA PRO A 347 4.25 29.10 11.69
C PRO A 347 3.67 28.59 13.01
N LYS A 348 3.53 27.28 13.16
CA LYS A 348 3.03 26.65 14.42
C LYS A 348 3.99 26.85 15.58
N TYR A 349 5.25 27.12 15.28
CA TYR A 349 6.37 27.10 16.20
C TYR A 349 7.25 28.33 16.05
N ASP A 350 7.57 28.96 17.17
CA ASP A 350 8.62 29.97 17.21
C ASP A 350 10.01 29.35 17.06
N GLU A 351 10.98 30.16 16.64
CA GLU A 351 12.39 29.79 16.64
C GLU A 351 12.88 29.42 18.04
N ILE A 352 13.71 28.38 18.12
CA ILE A 352 14.32 27.93 19.37
C ILE A 352 15.77 27.49 19.14
N GLY A 353 16.67 27.88 20.04
CA GLY A 353 18.06 27.40 20.01
C GLY A 353 18.18 25.90 20.25
N CYS A 354 19.15 25.25 19.59
CA CYS A 354 19.35 23.81 19.66
C CYS A 354 19.70 23.33 21.07
N GLU A 355 20.58 24.04 21.80
CA GLU A 355 20.86 23.72 23.20
C GLU A 355 19.59 23.79 24.07
N ALA A 356 18.82 24.87 23.94
CA ALA A 356 17.59 25.07 24.70
C ALA A 356 16.56 23.97 24.42
N TRP A 357 16.47 23.52 23.17
CA TRP A 357 15.63 22.39 22.79
C TRP A 357 16.09 21.07 23.41
N VAL A 358 17.38 20.73 23.30
CA VAL A 358 17.94 19.51 23.88
C VAL A 358 17.73 19.50 25.40
N GLN A 359 17.98 20.62 26.09
CA GLN A 359 17.71 20.74 27.53
C GLN A 359 16.23 20.57 27.86
N ARG A 360 15.32 21.14 27.07
CA ARG A 360 13.87 20.99 27.25
C ARG A 360 13.43 19.53 27.12
N ARG A 361 13.89 18.84 26.07
CA ARG A 361 13.57 17.42 25.83
C ARG A 361 14.17 16.51 26.91
N ALA A 362 15.43 16.72 27.29
CA ALA A 362 16.07 15.98 28.35
C ALA A 362 15.32 16.13 29.68
N ARG A 363 14.93 17.37 30.05
CA ARG A 363 14.12 17.60 31.26
C ARG A 363 12.76 16.92 31.17
N ALA A 364 12.07 16.97 30.03
CA ALA A 364 10.77 16.32 29.86
C ALA A 364 10.86 14.78 30.00
N MET A 365 11.94 14.16 29.51
CA MET A 365 12.20 12.73 29.75
C MET A 365 12.51 12.42 31.22
N HIS A 366 13.10 13.36 31.96
CA HIS A 366 13.54 13.14 33.35
C HIS A 366 12.58 13.67 34.46
N GLN A 367 11.66 14.61 34.20
CA GLN A 367 10.79 15.24 35.22
C GLN A 367 9.75 14.31 35.84
N VAL A 368 9.73 14.23 37.17
CA VAL A 368 8.77 13.48 38.01
C VAL A 368 7.52 14.34 38.19
N GLU A 369 6.35 13.89 37.75
CA GLU A 369 5.09 14.52 38.18
C GLU A 369 4.81 14.05 39.62
N SER A 370 5.01 14.95 40.59
CA SER A 370 4.48 14.83 41.95
C SER A 370 3.06 15.40 41.96
N ASP A 371 2.07 14.55 42.22
CA ASP A 371 0.74 15.02 42.60
C ASP A 371 0.83 15.69 43.99
N GLY A 372 0.76 17.02 44.03
CA GLY A 372 0.43 17.80 45.23
C GLY A 372 1.60 18.46 45.97
N GLU A 373 1.42 19.77 46.18
CA GLU A 373 2.13 20.68 47.10
C GLU A 373 3.47 21.29 46.67
N GLY A 374 3.40 22.57 46.30
CA GLY A 374 4.30 23.61 46.82
C GLY A 374 5.56 23.90 45.99
N ASP A 375 5.56 25.06 45.33
CA ASP A 375 6.76 25.75 44.87
C ASP A 375 7.79 25.90 46.00
N ALA A 376 9.02 25.47 45.74
CA ALA A 376 10.21 26.02 46.40
C ALA A 376 11.41 25.97 45.43
N ILE A 377 11.71 27.13 44.86
CA ILE A 377 12.98 27.44 44.18
C ILE A 377 14.09 27.43 45.25
N ILE A 378 15.17 26.66 45.04
CA ILE A 378 16.44 26.89 45.73
C ILE A 378 17.57 26.94 44.71
N THR A 379 17.98 28.17 44.42
CA THR A 379 19.29 28.61 43.95
C THR A 379 20.36 28.33 45.02
N MET A 380 21.52 27.82 44.61
CA MET A 380 22.75 27.81 45.41
C MET A 380 23.64 28.98 44.96
N SER A 381 23.76 30.01 45.80
CA SER A 381 24.95 30.87 45.87
C SER A 381 25.10 31.40 47.31
N GLY A 382 26.34 31.48 47.76
CA GLY A 382 26.77 31.60 49.16
C GLY A 382 26.33 32.80 49.99
N ALA A 383 26.37 32.54 51.31
CA ALA A 383 26.87 33.37 52.42
C ALA A 383 26.12 34.61 52.96
N ASP A 384 25.90 34.51 54.28
CA ASP A 384 25.93 35.52 55.37
C ASP A 384 24.71 36.38 55.78
N ALA A 385 24.25 36.06 57.01
CA ALA A 385 24.11 36.90 58.22
C ALA A 385 22.88 37.81 58.49
N GLY A 386 22.28 37.57 59.67
CA GLY A 386 21.55 38.52 60.55
C GLY A 386 20.06 38.68 60.23
N SER A 387 19.05 38.34 61.04
CA SER A 387 18.77 38.45 62.49
C SER A 387 17.39 39.12 62.62
N GLU A 388 16.57 38.57 63.52
CA GLU A 388 15.42 39.18 64.22
C GLU A 388 14.00 39.13 63.60
N THR A 389 13.16 38.42 64.37
CA THR A 389 11.70 38.30 64.45
C THR A 389 11.05 39.59 65.04
N PRO A 390 9.74 39.71 65.43
CA PRO A 390 8.60 38.78 65.40
C PRO A 390 7.20 39.44 65.10
N GLU A 391 6.13 38.65 65.36
CA GLU A 391 4.75 39.00 65.81
C GLU A 391 3.66 39.29 64.75
N ALA A 392 2.65 38.41 64.56
CA ALA A 392 1.49 38.04 65.42
C ALA A 392 0.35 39.10 65.39
N GLY A 393 -0.94 38.78 65.24
CA GLY A 393 -1.64 37.50 65.16
C GLY A 393 -3.17 37.67 65.25
N ASN A 394 -3.82 36.54 65.58
CA ASN A 394 -5.21 36.31 66.03
C ASN A 394 -6.33 36.28 64.97
N LYS A 395 -6.89 35.10 64.63
CA LYS A 395 -7.74 34.13 65.39
C LYS A 395 -9.22 34.51 65.46
N ARG A 396 -10.09 33.66 64.88
CA ARG A 396 -11.07 32.81 65.63
C ARG A 396 -11.91 31.87 64.73
N ARG A 397 -11.82 30.56 65.06
CA ARG A 397 -12.85 29.47 65.20
C ARG A 397 -14.25 29.66 64.54
N ARG A 398 -14.93 28.64 63.98
CA ARG A 398 -15.36 27.36 64.63
C ARG A 398 -16.06 26.38 63.62
N THR A 399 -15.70 25.09 63.70
CA THR A 399 -16.47 23.80 63.61
C THR A 399 -17.63 23.51 62.61
N SER A 400 -17.41 22.42 61.84
CA SER A 400 -18.22 21.18 61.61
C SER A 400 -19.67 21.19 61.07
N GLY A 401 -19.90 20.44 59.98
CA GLY A 401 -21.21 19.92 59.54
C GLY A 401 -21.30 19.59 58.04
N MET A 402 -21.72 18.36 57.67
CA MET A 402 -21.73 17.75 56.33
C MET A 402 -22.91 18.14 55.40
N TYR A 403 -22.72 17.86 54.08
CA TYR A 403 -23.66 17.80 52.92
C TYR A 403 -24.15 19.14 52.33
N GLN A 404 -24.27 19.44 51.01
CA GLN A 404 -24.27 18.74 49.70
C GLN A 404 -23.72 19.70 48.61
N ARG A 405 -23.05 19.20 47.55
CA ARG A 405 -22.69 20.01 46.36
C ARG A 405 -23.70 19.81 45.22
N ARG A 406 -24.34 20.90 44.74
CA ARG A 406 -24.92 20.98 43.39
C ARG A 406 -23.92 21.64 42.44
N ARG A 407 -23.66 20.98 41.31
CA ARG A 407 -22.94 21.55 40.16
C ARG A 407 -23.92 22.33 39.28
N ALA A 408 -23.53 23.54 38.88
CA ALA A 408 -23.96 24.16 37.63
C ALA A 408 -22.72 24.83 37.02
N VAL A 409 -22.33 24.39 35.81
CA VAL A 409 -21.43 25.14 34.93
C VAL A 409 -22.25 25.45 33.69
N ALA A 410 -22.58 26.73 33.50
CA ALA A 410 -23.22 27.24 32.30
C ALA A 410 -22.15 27.42 31.21
N ALA A 411 -22.39 26.84 30.03
CA ALA A 411 -21.60 27.04 28.82
C ALA A 411 -22.38 27.88 27.79
N CYS A 412 -21.65 28.68 27.02
CA CYS A 412 -22.11 29.67 26.04
C CYS A 412 -22.81 29.03 24.80
N GLY A 413 -23.91 29.66 24.34
CA GLY A 413 -24.84 29.16 23.32
C GLY A 413 -24.32 28.88 21.89
N PRO A 414 -23.32 29.60 21.33
CA PRO A 414 -22.78 29.32 19.99
C PRO A 414 -21.99 28.00 19.92
N CYS A 415 -21.42 27.54 21.05
CA CYS A 415 -20.67 26.27 21.11
C CYS A 415 -21.57 25.02 21.07
N ARG A 416 -22.90 25.18 21.21
CA ARG A 416 -23.86 24.06 21.11
C ARG A 416 -24.24 23.69 19.68
N VAL A 417 -23.96 24.54 18.69
CA VAL A 417 -24.45 24.37 17.30
C VAL A 417 -23.45 23.65 16.38
N ARG A 418 -22.16 23.54 16.76
CA ARG A 418 -21.18 22.69 16.04
C ARG A 418 -21.03 21.32 16.71
N LYS A 419 -22.09 20.52 16.68
CA LYS A 419 -21.99 19.07 16.81
C LYS A 419 -22.32 18.45 15.46
N THR A 420 -21.30 18.20 14.65
CA THR A 420 -21.37 17.10 13.68
C THR A 420 -21.62 15.83 14.50
N LYS A 421 -22.82 15.25 14.38
CA LYS A 421 -23.10 13.93 14.94
C LYS A 421 -22.22 12.95 14.17
N PHE A 422 -21.19 12.44 14.82
CA PHE A 422 -20.40 11.33 14.30
C PHE A 422 -21.10 10.03 14.69
N ASP A 423 -21.33 9.16 13.72
CA ASP A 423 -21.95 7.85 13.91
C ASP A 423 -20.88 6.80 14.33
N PRO A 424 -21.02 6.16 15.49
CA PRO A 424 -20.10 5.11 15.94
C PRO A 424 -20.03 3.87 15.04
N ALA A 425 -21.08 3.57 14.25
CA ALA A 425 -21.09 2.40 13.37
C ALA A 425 -20.18 2.58 12.14
N SER A 426 -20.11 3.80 11.61
CA SER A 426 -19.18 4.19 10.55
C SER A 426 -17.70 3.97 10.91
N LEU A 427 -17.33 4.10 12.20
CA LEU A 427 -15.98 3.81 12.70
C LEU A 427 -15.66 2.32 12.75
N ALA A 428 -16.64 1.47 13.10
CA ALA A 428 -16.45 0.02 13.13
C ALA A 428 -16.27 -0.57 11.72
N ILE A 429 -16.97 0.00 10.72
CA ILE A 429 -16.79 -0.37 9.31
C ILE A 429 -15.40 0.07 8.83
N LEU A 430 -14.99 1.31 9.13
CA LEU A 430 -13.64 1.83 8.87
C LEU A 430 -12.53 0.98 9.52
N ASP A 431 -12.71 0.52 10.75
CA ASP A 431 -11.73 -0.34 11.45
C ASP A 431 -11.68 -1.74 10.84
N ARG A 432 -12.82 -2.33 10.42
CA ARG A 432 -12.85 -3.61 9.68
C ARG A 432 -12.22 -3.49 8.30
N ILE A 433 -12.47 -2.39 7.60
CA ILE A 433 -11.85 -2.04 6.32
C ILE A 433 -10.33 -1.93 6.46
N ASN A 434 -9.85 -1.17 7.45
CA ASN A 434 -8.43 -1.01 7.72
C ASN A 434 -7.80 -2.33 8.16
N HIS A 435 -8.51 -3.15 8.92
CA HIS A 435 -8.08 -4.51 9.28
C HIS A 435 -7.90 -5.39 8.04
N VAL A 436 -8.89 -5.44 7.15
CA VAL A 436 -8.83 -6.20 5.89
C VAL A 436 -7.69 -5.69 5.00
N VAL A 437 -7.57 -4.38 4.81
CA VAL A 437 -6.45 -3.75 4.09
C VAL A 437 -5.09 -4.17 4.68
N ASN A 438 -4.92 -4.11 6.00
CA ASN A 438 -3.67 -4.51 6.68
C ASN A 438 -3.37 -6.01 6.55
N LEU A 439 -4.40 -6.85 6.52
CA LEU A 439 -4.24 -8.29 6.41
C LEU A 439 -3.89 -8.73 4.98
N LEU A 440 -4.49 -8.07 3.99
CA LEU A 440 -4.21 -8.27 2.56
C LEU A 440 -2.81 -7.78 2.14
N GLU A 441 -2.20 -6.89 2.92
CA GLU A 441 -0.84 -6.38 2.70
C GLU A 441 0.24 -7.16 3.49
N SER A 442 -0.13 -8.08 4.38
CA SER A 442 0.81 -8.85 5.20
C SER A 442 1.39 -10.09 4.48
N ARG A 443 2.72 -10.14 4.31
CA ARG A 443 3.47 -11.32 3.80
C ARG A 443 4.05 -12.05 5.02
N PRO A 444 3.61 -13.27 5.38
CA PRO A 444 4.35 -14.06 6.38
C PRO A 444 5.47 -14.86 5.67
N PRO A 445 6.73 -14.77 6.11
CA PRO A 445 7.71 -15.80 5.82
C PRO A 445 7.46 -16.99 6.75
N ALA A 446 7.26 -18.20 6.20
CA ALA A 446 7.35 -19.43 6.97
C ALA A 446 8.80 -19.95 6.90
N PRO A 447 9.40 -20.39 8.01
CA PRO A 447 10.74 -20.99 8.01
C PRO A 447 10.71 -22.34 7.31
N LEU A 448 11.69 -22.58 6.45
CA LEU A 448 11.93 -23.87 5.81
C LEU A 448 12.20 -24.94 6.89
N PRO A 449 11.59 -26.14 6.83
CA PRO A 449 12.03 -27.26 7.65
C PRO A 449 13.44 -27.68 7.20
N ALA A 450 14.34 -27.86 8.18
CA ALA A 450 15.71 -28.29 7.95
C ALA A 450 15.74 -29.64 7.22
N ALA A 451 16.29 -29.65 6.00
CA ALA A 451 16.63 -30.88 5.31
C ALA A 451 17.97 -31.41 5.87
N GLU A 452 17.96 -32.65 6.35
CA GLU A 452 19.13 -33.38 6.82
C GLU A 452 20.17 -33.59 5.69
N PRO A 453 21.48 -33.70 6.02
CA PRO A 453 22.54 -33.69 5.04
C PRO A 453 22.68 -35.06 4.36
N THR A 454 22.48 -35.13 3.04
CA THR A 454 22.94 -36.28 2.24
C THR A 454 24.05 -35.87 1.29
N CYS A 455 25.20 -36.52 1.46
CA CYS A 455 26.44 -36.34 0.70
C CYS A 455 26.25 -36.55 -0.81
N ILE A 456 26.85 -35.66 -1.62
CA ILE A 456 27.25 -35.94 -3.01
C ILE A 456 28.70 -35.44 -3.20
N PRO A 457 29.60 -36.23 -3.82
CA PRO A 457 31.04 -35.99 -3.82
C PRO A 457 31.51 -34.94 -4.86
N ALA A 458 32.64 -34.32 -4.52
CA ALA A 458 33.37 -33.32 -5.31
C ALA A 458 34.14 -33.94 -6.50
N ILE A 459 34.15 -33.26 -7.66
CA ILE A 459 35.09 -33.44 -8.78
C ILE A 459 35.37 -32.06 -9.43
N PRO A 460 36.60 -31.78 -9.95
CA PRO A 460 37.34 -30.56 -9.63
C PRO A 460 37.49 -29.52 -10.76
N HIS A 461 38.03 -28.37 -10.34
CA HIS A 461 38.53 -27.23 -11.10
C HIS A 461 39.22 -27.54 -12.45
N GLY A 462 38.86 -26.75 -13.46
CA GLY A 462 39.61 -26.58 -14.70
C GLY A 462 39.52 -25.13 -15.18
N SER A 463 40.59 -24.38 -14.98
CA SER A 463 40.80 -23.01 -15.45
C SER A 463 41.02 -22.97 -16.96
N GLN A 464 40.42 -22.02 -17.68
CA GLN A 464 41.12 -21.29 -18.76
C GLN A 464 40.35 -20.06 -19.24
N ILE A 465 41.08 -18.95 -19.19
CA ILE A 465 40.81 -17.61 -19.72
C ILE A 465 40.93 -17.66 -21.25
N LEU A 466 40.11 -16.89 -21.98
CA LEU A 466 40.49 -16.07 -23.15
C LEU A 466 39.30 -15.23 -23.66
N SER A 467 39.58 -13.97 -23.98
CA SER A 467 38.71 -12.97 -24.61
C SER A 467 39.41 -12.41 -25.87
N PRO A 468 38.86 -11.42 -26.61
CA PRO A 468 38.01 -11.58 -27.79
C PRO A 468 38.64 -11.00 -29.08
N THR A 469 38.01 -11.16 -30.26
CA THR A 469 38.40 -10.40 -31.47
C THR A 469 37.21 -10.04 -32.35
N SER A 470 37.14 -8.75 -32.70
CA SER A 470 36.13 -8.05 -33.52
C SER A 470 36.30 -8.25 -35.03
N ILE A 471 35.21 -8.17 -35.81
CA ILE A 471 35.20 -7.73 -37.23
C ILE A 471 33.92 -6.90 -37.53
N ASN A 472 34.10 -5.72 -38.14
CA ASN A 472 33.12 -4.73 -38.66
C ASN A 472 32.38 -5.23 -39.93
N GLY A 473 31.05 -5.05 -40.12
CA GLY A 473 30.33 -3.95 -40.80
C GLY A 473 30.12 -4.17 -42.34
N PRO A 474 29.20 -3.51 -43.11
CA PRO A 474 28.15 -2.51 -42.82
C PRO A 474 26.77 -2.62 -43.58
N GLN A 475 25.75 -1.89 -43.06
CA GLN A 475 24.68 -1.02 -43.68
C GLN A 475 23.91 -1.44 -44.97
N GLY A 476 22.60 -1.23 -45.19
CA GLY A 476 21.48 -0.47 -44.54
C GLY A 476 20.14 -0.87 -45.22
N SER A 477 18.94 -0.61 -44.68
CA SER A 477 18.21 0.67 -44.77
C SER A 477 16.86 0.64 -44.00
N SER A 478 16.68 1.60 -43.09
CA SER A 478 15.48 2.39 -42.71
C SER A 478 14.04 1.82 -42.80
N CYS A 479 13.35 1.65 -41.66
CA CYS A 479 12.26 2.55 -41.16
C CYS A 479 11.44 1.91 -40.01
N ALA A 480 11.52 2.48 -38.80
CA ALA A 480 10.41 2.74 -37.85
C ALA A 480 11.02 3.11 -36.49
N VAL A 481 10.75 4.33 -36.02
CA VAL A 481 11.25 4.86 -34.75
C VAL A 481 10.47 4.21 -33.61
N VAL A 482 11.13 3.28 -32.91
CA VAL A 482 10.74 2.81 -31.58
C VAL A 482 11.79 3.35 -30.62
N ASP A 483 11.34 4.00 -29.55
CA ASP A 483 12.19 4.60 -28.52
C ASP A 483 12.87 3.46 -27.72
N GLU A 484 14.05 3.04 -28.17
CA GLU A 484 14.93 2.10 -27.48
C GLU A 484 15.71 2.83 -26.38
N THR A 485 15.33 2.59 -25.12
CA THR A 485 16.25 2.74 -24.00
C THR A 485 16.47 1.38 -23.34
N GLN A 486 17.64 0.81 -23.66
CA GLN A 486 18.42 -0.20 -22.92
C GLN A 486 17.86 -1.64 -22.87
N CYS A 487 18.13 -2.38 -23.94
CA CYS A 487 18.29 -3.84 -23.89
C CYS A 487 19.65 -4.16 -23.25
N GLN A 488 19.65 -4.43 -21.94
CA GLN A 488 20.64 -5.31 -21.33
C GLN A 488 20.08 -6.72 -21.40
N THR A 489 20.93 -7.69 -21.76
CA THR A 489 20.67 -9.12 -21.67
C THR A 489 20.50 -9.52 -20.21
N ASP A 490 19.29 -9.35 -19.67
CA ASP A 490 18.89 -9.90 -18.39
C ASP A 490 17.95 -11.08 -18.67
N ASP A 491 18.50 -12.29 -18.70
CA ASP A 491 17.76 -13.55 -18.97
C ASP A 491 16.88 -14.00 -17.77
N GLY A 492 16.81 -13.18 -16.71
CA GLY A 492 16.03 -13.44 -15.49
C GLY A 492 14.61 -12.84 -15.52
N LEU A 493 13.67 -13.52 -14.84
CA LEU A 493 12.46 -12.84 -14.35
C LEU A 493 12.88 -11.72 -13.38
N PRO A 494 12.21 -10.56 -13.35
CA PRO A 494 12.59 -9.45 -12.49
C PRO A 494 12.64 -9.89 -11.02
N GLU A 495 13.76 -9.62 -10.33
CA GLU A 495 13.81 -9.73 -8.87
C GLU A 495 12.92 -8.65 -8.22
N ASP A 496 12.67 -8.77 -6.91
CA ASP A 496 11.61 -8.18 -6.07
C ASP A 496 11.28 -6.65 -6.21
N ASP A 497 11.92 -5.93 -7.12
CA ASP A 497 11.80 -4.49 -7.40
C ASP A 497 10.59 -4.10 -8.30
N VAL A 498 9.75 -5.06 -8.70
CA VAL A 498 8.46 -4.77 -9.39
C VAL A 498 7.32 -4.47 -8.39
N MET A 499 7.56 -4.62 -7.08
CA MET A 499 6.55 -4.49 -6.01
C MET A 499 5.85 -3.12 -5.92
N THR A 500 6.40 -2.08 -6.57
CA THR A 500 5.86 -0.70 -6.59
C THR A 500 5.24 -0.30 -7.93
N ARG A 501 5.36 -1.11 -8.99
CA ARG A 501 4.85 -0.78 -10.32
C ARG A 501 3.45 -1.37 -10.51
N PHE A 502 2.44 -0.49 -10.53
CA PHE A 502 1.08 -0.85 -10.98
C PHE A 502 0.97 -0.99 -12.50
N ASP A 503 2.04 -0.63 -13.22
CA ASP A 503 2.07 -0.70 -14.68
C ASP A 503 2.22 -2.16 -15.13
N ILE A 504 1.35 -2.59 -16.03
CA ILE A 504 1.48 -3.87 -16.72
C ILE A 504 2.21 -3.56 -18.03
N PRO A 505 3.42 -4.11 -18.27
CA PRO A 505 4.08 -3.98 -19.55
C PRO A 505 3.18 -4.49 -20.68
N ASP A 506 3.13 -3.80 -21.82
CA ASP A 506 2.22 -4.16 -22.93
C ASP A 506 2.41 -5.62 -23.40
N LEU A 507 3.66 -6.11 -23.41
CA LEU A 507 4.00 -7.49 -23.73
C LEU A 507 3.47 -8.50 -22.70
N ALA A 508 3.51 -8.15 -21.41
CA ALA A 508 3.03 -9.00 -20.34
C ALA A 508 1.49 -9.08 -20.33
N ALA A 509 0.79 -8.00 -20.67
CA ALA A 509 -0.67 -7.99 -20.79
C ALA A 509 -1.16 -8.89 -21.94
N ALA A 510 -0.44 -8.88 -23.07
CA ALA A 510 -0.78 -9.67 -24.25
C ALA A 510 -0.68 -11.20 -24.04
N SER A 511 0.01 -11.67 -23.00
CA SER A 511 0.26 -13.11 -22.77
C SER A 511 -0.95 -13.89 -22.19
N TRP A 512 -2.04 -13.21 -21.85
CA TRP A 512 -3.12 -13.78 -21.01
C TRP A 512 -4.51 -13.84 -21.65
N ASN A 513 -4.67 -13.41 -22.90
CA ASN A 513 -5.97 -13.42 -23.58
C ASN A 513 -6.16 -14.69 -24.44
N CYS A 514 -7.38 -14.89 -24.95
CA CYS A 514 -7.71 -16.09 -25.72
C CYS A 514 -7.00 -16.15 -27.08
N GLU A 515 -6.74 -15.01 -27.75
CA GLU A 515 -6.04 -14.97 -29.03
C GLU A 515 -4.59 -15.44 -28.89
N THR A 516 -3.95 -15.12 -27.78
CA THR A 516 -2.60 -15.62 -27.50
C THR A 516 -2.58 -17.13 -27.34
N ILE A 517 -3.58 -17.72 -26.67
CA ILE A 517 -3.70 -19.18 -26.60
C ILE A 517 -3.96 -19.78 -27.99
N LEU A 518 -4.80 -19.16 -28.83
CA LEU A 518 -4.98 -19.60 -30.23
C LEU A 518 -3.69 -19.57 -31.05
N ARG A 519 -2.74 -18.70 -30.71
CA ARG A 519 -1.41 -18.63 -31.34
C ARG A 519 -0.41 -19.64 -30.78
N TRP A 520 -0.76 -20.40 -29.75
CA TRP A 520 0.12 -21.46 -29.24
C TRP A 520 0.46 -22.45 -30.36
N PRO A 521 1.70 -22.97 -30.42
CA PRO A 521 2.13 -23.89 -31.47
C PRO A 521 1.20 -25.09 -31.68
N ILE A 522 0.55 -25.58 -30.63
CA ILE A 522 -0.40 -26.69 -30.68
C ILE A 522 -1.62 -26.44 -31.59
N PHE A 523 -1.97 -25.17 -31.88
CA PHE A 523 -3.14 -24.80 -32.70
C PHE A 523 -2.81 -24.28 -34.10
N ARG A 524 -1.53 -24.11 -34.45
CA ARG A 524 -1.06 -23.42 -35.68
C ARG A 524 -1.72 -23.90 -36.98
N ASP A 525 -2.12 -25.17 -37.07
CA ASP A 525 -2.73 -25.77 -38.27
C ASP A 525 -4.24 -26.09 -38.10
N THR A 526 -4.86 -25.66 -36.99
CA THR A 526 -6.24 -26.06 -36.63
C THR A 526 -7.25 -24.91 -36.81
N VAL A 527 -6.79 -23.67 -36.64
CA VAL A 527 -7.61 -22.46 -36.72
C VAL A 527 -6.88 -21.40 -37.55
N PRO A 528 -7.61 -20.49 -38.23
CA PRO A 528 -6.99 -19.37 -38.92
C PRO A 528 -6.20 -18.47 -37.94
N GLU A 529 -5.17 -17.81 -38.45
CA GLU A 529 -4.38 -16.86 -37.67
C GLU A 529 -5.25 -15.65 -37.29
N ILE A 530 -5.51 -15.49 -35.99
CA ILE A 530 -6.33 -14.41 -35.43
C ILE A 530 -5.43 -13.60 -34.50
N ASN A 531 -5.18 -12.33 -34.83
CA ASN A 531 -4.46 -11.41 -33.96
C ASN A 531 -5.37 -10.75 -32.93
N SER A 532 -6.62 -10.47 -33.31
CA SER A 532 -7.63 -9.90 -32.42
C SER A 532 -9.04 -10.14 -32.92
N PHE A 533 -9.91 -10.73 -32.10
CA PHE A 533 -11.33 -10.87 -32.45
C PHE A 533 -12.04 -9.53 -32.64
N ILE A 534 -11.52 -8.47 -32.04
CA ILE A 534 -12.18 -7.16 -32.01
C ILE A 534 -11.53 -6.14 -32.95
N LEU A 535 -10.20 -6.09 -33.06
CA LEU A 535 -9.51 -5.12 -33.92
C LEU A 535 -9.57 -5.51 -35.41
N GLU A 536 -9.82 -6.78 -35.71
CA GLU A 536 -9.99 -7.30 -37.09
C GLU A 536 -11.44 -7.30 -37.56
N LEU A 537 -12.39 -6.77 -36.79
CA LEU A 537 -13.76 -6.63 -37.26
C LEU A 537 -13.79 -5.61 -38.39
N GLU A 538 -14.07 -6.04 -39.61
CA GLU A 538 -14.24 -5.14 -40.75
C GLU A 538 -15.49 -4.27 -40.52
N ASP A 539 -15.36 -2.96 -40.76
CA ASP A 539 -16.46 -2.00 -40.63
C ASP A 539 -17.64 -2.31 -41.56
N ASP A 540 -17.36 -2.98 -42.69
CA ASP A 540 -18.30 -3.38 -43.74
C ASP A 540 -18.85 -4.80 -43.58
N ASP A 541 -18.46 -5.53 -42.53
CA ASP A 541 -19.01 -6.86 -42.24
C ASP A 541 -20.54 -6.76 -42.15
N PRO A 542 -21.30 -7.57 -42.94
CA PRO A 542 -22.77 -7.55 -42.95
C PRO A 542 -23.40 -7.66 -41.56
N ASP A 543 -22.75 -8.36 -40.64
CA ASP A 543 -23.20 -8.54 -39.27
C ASP A 543 -22.87 -7.34 -38.37
N CYS A 544 -21.70 -6.72 -38.54
CA CYS A 544 -21.37 -5.44 -37.91
C CYS A 544 -22.34 -4.34 -38.40
N MET A 545 -22.61 -4.32 -39.70
CA MET A 545 -23.62 -3.47 -40.35
C MET A 545 -25.02 -3.74 -39.83
N ARG A 546 -25.41 -5.00 -39.56
CA ARG A 546 -26.73 -5.35 -39.02
C ARG A 546 -26.91 -4.91 -37.57
N VAL A 547 -25.89 -5.08 -36.73
CA VAL A 547 -25.88 -4.56 -35.34
C VAL A 547 -25.88 -3.03 -35.36
N ARG A 548 -25.06 -2.39 -36.21
CA ARG A 548 -25.05 -0.92 -36.39
C ARG A 548 -26.37 -0.38 -36.94
N LYS A 549 -27.00 -1.06 -37.91
CA LYS A 549 -28.32 -0.70 -38.45
C LYS A 549 -29.42 -0.88 -37.42
N SER A 550 -29.38 -1.94 -36.59
CA SER A 550 -30.31 -2.08 -35.46
C SER A 550 -30.16 -0.94 -34.45
N ASN A 551 -28.92 -0.50 -34.19
CA ASN A 551 -28.63 0.60 -33.25
C ASN A 551 -28.94 2.00 -33.84
N ASN A 552 -28.79 2.20 -35.15
CA ASN A 552 -29.07 3.46 -35.85
C ASN A 552 -30.55 3.57 -36.29
N ALA A 553 -31.21 2.44 -36.51
CA ALA A 553 -32.65 2.34 -36.73
C ALA A 553 -33.39 2.06 -35.42
N ALA A 554 -32.80 2.42 -34.28
CA ALA A 554 -33.50 2.46 -33.01
C ALA A 554 -34.84 3.15 -33.26
N SER A 555 -35.93 2.45 -32.92
CA SER A 555 -37.21 3.11 -32.87
C SER A 555 -37.03 4.37 -32.01
N LEU A 556 -37.79 5.44 -32.29
CA LEU A 556 -37.99 6.44 -31.26
C LEU A 556 -38.64 5.66 -30.11
N GLY A 557 -37.84 5.09 -29.22
CA GLY A 557 -38.32 4.43 -28.03
C GLY A 557 -39.11 5.45 -27.21
N ARG A 558 -39.41 5.15 -25.95
CA ARG A 558 -40.13 6.16 -25.15
C ARG A 558 -39.35 7.48 -25.00
N GLY A 559 -38.07 7.52 -25.36
CA GLY A 559 -37.25 8.71 -25.22
C GLY A 559 -36.90 8.95 -23.75
N VAL A 560 -36.43 10.15 -23.43
CA VAL A 560 -36.14 10.52 -22.03
C VAL A 560 -37.46 10.79 -21.32
N GLN A 561 -37.83 9.91 -20.38
CA GLN A 561 -39.00 10.07 -19.51
C GLN A 561 -38.54 10.55 -18.12
N GLU A 562 -39.05 11.70 -17.67
CA GLU A 562 -38.66 12.29 -16.38
C GLU A 562 -39.28 11.52 -15.20
N ASP A 563 -40.47 10.96 -15.39
CA ASP A 563 -41.19 10.16 -14.39
C ASP A 563 -40.39 8.92 -13.96
N ASP A 564 -39.55 8.39 -14.85
CA ASP A 564 -38.73 7.20 -14.60
C ASP A 564 -37.50 7.49 -13.74
N PHE A 565 -37.09 8.76 -13.56
CA PHE A 565 -35.87 9.12 -12.83
C PHE A 565 -35.81 8.55 -11.41
N THR A 566 -36.95 8.49 -10.71
CA THR A 566 -37.01 7.96 -9.34
C THR A 566 -36.72 6.47 -9.31
N VAL A 567 -37.37 5.69 -10.18
CA VAL A 567 -37.22 4.21 -10.21
C VAL A 567 -35.86 3.83 -10.78
N LEU A 568 -35.45 4.45 -11.88
CA LEU A 568 -34.18 4.16 -12.53
C LEU A 568 -32.98 4.55 -11.66
N SER A 569 -33.05 5.66 -10.90
CA SER A 569 -31.97 6.02 -9.97
C SER A 569 -31.80 5.03 -8.83
N LYS A 570 -32.89 4.50 -8.25
CA LYS A 570 -32.84 3.41 -7.26
C LYS A 570 -32.20 2.15 -7.86
N LYS A 571 -32.66 1.75 -9.05
CA LYS A 571 -32.13 0.58 -9.78
C LYS A 571 -30.64 0.73 -10.10
N PHE A 572 -30.20 1.90 -10.54
CA PHE A 572 -28.79 2.20 -10.78
C PHE A 572 -27.95 2.09 -9.50
N LEU A 573 -28.42 2.67 -8.40
CA LEU A 573 -27.72 2.61 -7.11
C LEU A 573 -27.55 1.18 -6.62
N ALA A 574 -28.56 0.32 -6.84
CA ALA A 574 -28.57 -1.06 -6.37
C ALA A 574 -27.78 -2.03 -7.25
N TYR A 575 -27.81 -1.89 -8.57
CA TYR A 575 -27.23 -2.89 -9.48
C TYR A 575 -25.93 -2.45 -10.16
N VAL A 576 -25.67 -1.14 -10.24
CA VAL A 576 -24.53 -0.60 -10.99
C VAL A 576 -23.52 0.02 -10.05
N HIS A 577 -23.97 0.99 -9.24
CA HIS A 577 -23.10 1.73 -8.32
C HIS A 577 -22.44 0.84 -7.28
N VAL A 578 -23.12 -0.21 -6.80
CA VAL A 578 -22.60 -1.15 -5.79
C VAL A 578 -21.26 -1.79 -6.14
N LYS A 579 -20.90 -1.88 -7.43
CA LYS A 579 -19.63 -2.48 -7.88
C LYS A 579 -18.51 -1.46 -8.02
N ASN A 580 -18.84 -0.18 -8.24
CA ASN A 580 -17.90 0.90 -8.42
C ASN A 580 -18.47 2.16 -7.74
N PRO A 581 -18.28 2.33 -6.42
CA PRO A 581 -18.97 3.33 -5.62
C PRO A 581 -18.37 4.72 -5.80
N VAL A 582 -18.32 5.25 -7.03
CA VAL A 582 -17.70 6.54 -7.39
C VAL A 582 -18.66 7.73 -7.29
N LEU A 583 -19.69 7.64 -6.45
CA LEU A 583 -20.69 8.69 -6.20
C LEU A 583 -20.86 8.91 -4.70
N ASP A 584 -21.25 10.12 -4.32
CA ASP A 584 -21.84 10.37 -3.01
C ASP A 584 -23.37 10.26 -3.16
N VAL A 585 -23.96 9.22 -2.57
CA VAL A 585 -25.39 8.90 -2.72
C VAL A 585 -26.32 10.08 -2.37
N PRO A 586 -26.08 10.85 -1.28
CA PRO A 586 -26.90 12.04 -0.98
C PRO A 586 -26.85 13.11 -2.07
N ASP A 587 -25.67 13.37 -2.63
CA ASP A 587 -25.51 14.37 -3.71
C ASP A 587 -26.19 13.92 -4.99
N PHE A 588 -26.02 12.65 -5.34
CA PHE A 588 -26.68 12.07 -6.50
C PHE A 588 -28.21 12.11 -6.37
N ARG A 589 -28.75 11.77 -5.19
CA ARG A 589 -30.19 11.90 -4.91
C ARG A 589 -30.67 13.36 -5.01
N ALA A 590 -29.86 14.32 -4.57
CA ALA A 590 -30.16 15.74 -4.74
C ALA A 590 -30.17 16.16 -6.23
N HIS A 591 -29.25 15.61 -7.04
CA HIS A 591 -29.24 15.84 -8.49
C HIS A 591 -30.46 15.23 -9.19
N VAL A 592 -30.85 14.00 -8.80
CA VAL A 592 -32.07 13.35 -9.30
C VAL A 592 -33.30 14.19 -8.96
N LYS A 593 -33.43 14.62 -7.70
CA LYS A 593 -34.53 15.50 -7.27
C LYS A 593 -34.58 16.80 -8.06
N ALA A 594 -33.43 17.45 -8.27
CA ALA A 594 -33.36 18.68 -9.06
C ALA A 594 -33.77 18.46 -10.53
N ALA A 595 -33.41 17.32 -11.12
CA ALA A 595 -33.78 16.95 -12.48
C ALA A 595 -35.28 16.61 -12.61
N ILE A 596 -35.91 16.04 -11.57
CA ILE A 596 -37.36 15.82 -11.51
C ILE A 596 -38.11 17.15 -11.40
N GLU A 597 -37.63 18.05 -10.53
CA GLU A 597 -38.33 19.32 -10.26
C GLU A 597 -38.21 20.32 -11.42
N ASN A 598 -37.10 20.31 -12.16
CA ASN A 598 -36.76 21.35 -13.14
C ASN A 598 -36.51 20.82 -14.56
N GLY A 599 -36.65 19.52 -14.78
CA GLY A 599 -36.16 18.84 -15.96
C GLY A 599 -34.62 18.73 -16.02
N PRO A 600 -34.06 17.88 -16.91
CA PRO A 600 -32.62 17.72 -17.07
C PRO A 600 -31.98 18.94 -17.76
N ARG A 601 -31.20 19.71 -17.00
CA ARG A 601 -30.50 20.92 -17.49
C ARG A 601 -29.29 20.59 -18.36
N TRP A 602 -28.71 21.60 -19.01
CA TRP A 602 -27.48 21.46 -19.80
C TRP A 602 -26.22 21.58 -18.92
N ASP A 603 -26.10 20.69 -17.93
CA ASP A 603 -25.03 20.71 -16.94
C ASP A 603 -24.52 19.29 -16.58
N GLY A 604 -23.45 19.25 -15.78
CA GLY A 604 -22.81 18.02 -15.31
C GLY A 604 -23.70 17.13 -14.43
N PRO A 605 -24.39 17.67 -13.42
CA PRO A 605 -25.32 16.89 -12.61
C PRO A 605 -26.41 16.20 -13.43
N SER A 606 -27.02 16.90 -14.39
CA SER A 606 -28.02 16.31 -15.28
C SER A 606 -27.41 15.28 -16.23
N CYS A 607 -26.18 15.52 -16.72
CA CYS A 607 -25.43 14.52 -17.49
C CYS A 607 -25.29 13.22 -16.68
N LEU A 608 -24.88 13.31 -15.43
CA LEU A 608 -24.70 12.15 -14.55
C LEU A 608 -26.01 11.39 -14.29
N VAL A 609 -27.10 12.09 -14.01
CA VAL A 609 -28.44 11.49 -13.82
C VAL A 609 -28.89 10.73 -15.07
N LEU A 610 -28.70 11.30 -16.25
CA LEU A 610 -29.07 10.66 -17.52
C LEU A 610 -28.23 9.40 -17.81
N ILE A 611 -26.91 9.41 -17.52
CA ILE A 611 -26.07 8.21 -17.66
C ILE A 611 -26.52 7.12 -16.68
N ALA A 612 -26.84 7.49 -15.45
CA ALA A 612 -27.33 6.54 -14.45
C ALA A 612 -28.65 5.90 -14.88
N CYS A 613 -29.58 6.68 -15.44
CA CYS A 613 -30.84 6.15 -15.99
C CYS A 613 -30.59 5.21 -17.18
N ALA A 614 -29.69 5.59 -18.09
CA ALA A 614 -29.30 4.73 -19.21
C ALA A 614 -28.75 3.37 -18.75
N LEU A 615 -27.88 3.38 -17.74
CA LEU A 615 -27.33 2.17 -17.13
C LEU A 615 -28.41 1.32 -16.43
N ALA A 616 -29.35 1.95 -15.74
CA ALA A 616 -30.46 1.25 -15.07
C ALA A 616 -31.39 0.53 -16.06
N CYS A 617 -31.61 1.08 -17.27
CA CYS A 617 -32.39 0.43 -18.32
C CYS A 617 -31.75 -0.89 -18.80
N LEU A 618 -30.42 -1.03 -18.69
CA LEU A 618 -29.69 -2.24 -19.07
C LEU A 618 -29.42 -3.19 -17.90
N ALA A 619 -29.36 -2.70 -16.66
CA ALA A 619 -29.03 -3.53 -15.50
C ALA A 619 -30.14 -4.53 -15.17
N THR A 620 -29.76 -5.77 -14.85
CA THR A 620 -30.68 -6.86 -14.44
C THR A 620 -30.44 -7.26 -12.98
N HIS A 621 -31.44 -7.91 -12.37
CA HIS A 621 -31.28 -8.55 -11.06
C HIS A 621 -30.41 -9.80 -11.20
N PHE A 622 -29.58 -10.10 -10.19
CA PHE A 622 -28.73 -11.30 -10.17
C PHE A 622 -29.51 -12.50 -9.66
N GLU A 623 -29.59 -13.56 -10.47
CA GLU A 623 -30.23 -14.82 -10.11
C GLU A 623 -29.25 -15.96 -10.38
N GLN A 624 -28.99 -16.78 -9.35
CA GLN A 624 -28.03 -17.88 -9.42
C GLN A 624 -28.65 -19.16 -10.03
N ASP A 625 -29.94 -19.38 -9.79
CA ASP A 625 -30.66 -20.59 -10.19
C ASP A 625 -31.81 -20.27 -11.14
N SER A 626 -31.55 -20.30 -12.44
CA SER A 626 -32.59 -20.55 -13.43
C SER A 626 -31.95 -20.85 -14.77
N PHE A 627 -32.52 -21.82 -15.50
CA PHE A 627 -32.24 -22.13 -16.92
C PHE A 627 -31.24 -23.24 -17.28
N LEU A 628 -30.98 -24.21 -16.39
CA LEU A 628 -30.26 -25.47 -16.75
C LEU A 628 -30.84 -26.24 -17.97
N ASN A 629 -32.04 -25.90 -18.44
CA ASN A 629 -32.73 -26.55 -19.57
C ASN A 629 -33.14 -25.59 -20.71
N SER A 630 -32.63 -24.35 -20.78
CA SER A 630 -33.04 -23.38 -21.81
C SER A 630 -31.93 -23.09 -22.82
N THR A 631 -32.32 -22.86 -24.08
CA THR A 631 -31.38 -22.53 -25.16
C THR A 631 -30.96 -21.05 -25.10
N PRO A 632 -29.75 -20.69 -25.58
CA PRO A 632 -29.31 -19.29 -25.64
C PRO A 632 -30.34 -18.34 -26.28
N GLU A 633 -31.05 -18.79 -27.31
CA GLU A 633 -32.11 -18.05 -28.00
C GLU A 633 -33.32 -17.79 -27.08
N SER A 634 -33.74 -18.81 -26.32
CA SER A 634 -34.87 -18.70 -25.39
C SER A 634 -34.57 -17.71 -24.29
N ILE A 635 -33.38 -17.77 -23.68
CA ILE A 635 -33.03 -16.81 -22.63
C ILE A 635 -32.82 -15.41 -23.20
N ARG A 636 -32.25 -15.28 -24.40
CA ARG A 636 -32.16 -13.96 -25.04
C ARG A 636 -33.53 -13.33 -25.25
N SER A 637 -34.53 -14.11 -25.65
CA SER A 637 -35.91 -13.63 -25.75
C SER A 637 -36.46 -13.16 -24.40
N THR A 638 -36.20 -13.90 -23.32
CA THR A 638 -36.65 -13.53 -21.96
C THR A 638 -35.92 -12.30 -21.42
N ALA A 639 -34.59 -12.22 -21.59
CA ALA A 639 -33.79 -11.08 -21.15
C ALA A 639 -34.03 -9.81 -21.98
N SER A 640 -34.42 -9.96 -23.25
CA SER A 640 -34.91 -8.86 -24.07
C SER A 640 -36.21 -8.26 -23.52
N ASN A 641 -36.98 -8.99 -22.72
CA ASN A 641 -38.18 -8.46 -22.07
C ASN A 641 -37.88 -7.74 -20.75
N SER A 642 -36.71 -7.97 -20.13
CA SER A 642 -36.31 -7.36 -18.85
C SER A 642 -35.37 -6.15 -18.98
N THR A 643 -34.85 -5.90 -20.18
CA THR A 643 -33.99 -4.76 -20.51
C THR A 643 -34.63 -3.89 -21.59
N ASP A 644 -34.38 -2.57 -21.54
CA ASP A 644 -34.93 -1.60 -22.51
C ASP A 644 -33.78 -0.87 -23.23
N PRO A 645 -33.13 -1.51 -24.22
CA PRO A 645 -31.94 -0.96 -24.88
C PRO A 645 -32.23 0.31 -25.71
N ASP A 646 -33.41 0.42 -26.33
CA ASP A 646 -33.81 1.60 -27.09
C ASP A 646 -33.93 2.83 -26.16
N THR A 647 -34.61 2.68 -25.02
CA THR A 647 -34.73 3.75 -24.02
C THR A 647 -33.38 4.04 -23.36
N ALA A 648 -32.56 3.02 -23.08
CA ALA A 648 -31.20 3.20 -22.57
C ALA A 648 -30.36 4.09 -23.49
N GLN A 649 -30.41 3.83 -24.80
CA GLN A 649 -29.68 4.60 -25.81
C GLN A 649 -30.19 6.05 -25.90
N ALA A 650 -31.49 6.28 -25.74
CA ALA A 650 -32.05 7.63 -25.71
C ALA A 650 -31.52 8.48 -24.54
N TYR A 651 -31.50 7.91 -23.32
CA TYR A 651 -30.90 8.57 -22.14
C TYR A 651 -29.39 8.80 -22.34
N PHE A 652 -28.67 7.81 -22.87
CA PHE A 652 -27.23 7.92 -23.10
C PHE A 652 -26.90 9.01 -24.14
N PHE A 653 -27.67 9.11 -25.23
CA PHE A 653 -27.50 10.16 -26.22
C PHE A 653 -27.77 11.55 -25.62
N ALA A 654 -28.81 11.68 -24.79
CA ALA A 654 -29.10 12.92 -24.07
C ALA A 654 -27.96 13.31 -23.11
N ALA A 655 -27.33 12.34 -22.44
CA ALA A 655 -26.15 12.56 -21.62
C ALA A 655 -24.93 12.99 -22.46
N LYS A 656 -24.63 12.28 -23.56
CA LYS A 656 -23.47 12.60 -24.43
C LYS A 656 -23.50 14.03 -24.95
N LYS A 657 -24.67 14.57 -25.28
CA LYS A 657 -24.82 15.98 -25.68
C LYS A 657 -24.39 16.96 -24.60
N ARG A 658 -24.54 16.61 -23.31
CA ARG A 658 -24.15 17.43 -22.16
C ARG A 658 -22.69 17.21 -21.77
N LEU A 659 -22.18 15.99 -21.93
CA LEU A 659 -20.79 15.63 -21.65
C LEU A 659 -19.80 16.56 -22.37
N GLY A 660 -20.08 16.89 -23.64
CA GLY A 660 -19.24 17.79 -24.44
C GLY A 660 -19.20 19.25 -23.95
N LEU A 661 -20.08 19.64 -23.02
CA LEU A 661 -20.14 20.99 -22.45
C LEU A 661 -19.43 21.09 -21.08
N LEU A 662 -18.96 19.97 -20.52
CA LEU A 662 -18.40 19.95 -19.18
C LEU A 662 -16.97 20.48 -19.16
N GLU A 663 -16.68 21.34 -18.18
CA GLU A 663 -15.32 21.78 -17.90
C GLU A 663 -14.52 20.68 -17.18
N PRO A 664 -13.18 20.68 -17.31
CA PRO A 664 -12.29 19.77 -16.59
C PRO A 664 -12.55 19.79 -15.08
N SER A 665 -13.09 18.69 -14.55
CA SER A 665 -13.50 18.54 -13.16
C SER A 665 -13.61 17.06 -12.77
N LEU A 666 -13.62 16.75 -11.47
CA LEU A 666 -13.89 15.38 -10.99
C LEU A 666 -15.26 14.87 -11.47
N LEU A 667 -16.26 15.76 -11.62
CA LEU A 667 -17.57 15.43 -12.16
C LEU A 667 -17.51 15.01 -13.63
N GLN A 668 -16.68 15.68 -14.44
CA GLN A 668 -16.44 15.26 -15.82
C GLN A 668 -15.80 13.86 -15.86
N VAL A 669 -14.81 13.59 -14.99
CA VAL A 669 -14.19 12.25 -14.87
C VAL A 669 -15.23 11.20 -14.47
N GLN A 670 -16.12 11.49 -13.51
CA GLN A 670 -17.24 10.61 -13.14
C GLN A 670 -18.15 10.29 -14.34
N CYS A 671 -18.55 11.31 -15.10
CA CYS A 671 -19.40 11.14 -16.27
C CYS A 671 -18.70 10.29 -17.35
N LEU A 672 -17.43 10.59 -17.66
CA LEU A 672 -16.63 9.80 -18.60
C LEU A 672 -16.49 8.34 -18.16
N PHE A 673 -16.20 8.11 -16.88
CA PHE A 673 -16.12 6.77 -16.32
C PHE A 673 -17.44 6.00 -16.49
N PHE A 674 -18.58 6.58 -16.12
CA PHE A 674 -19.87 5.91 -16.30
C PHE A 674 -20.29 5.78 -17.76
N CYS A 675 -19.83 6.64 -18.67
CA CYS A 675 -19.98 6.40 -20.10
C CYS A 675 -19.23 5.13 -20.52
N GLY A 676 -18.01 4.91 -20.02
CA GLY A 676 -17.28 3.65 -20.23
C GLY A 676 -18.03 2.44 -19.66
N VAL A 677 -18.58 2.56 -18.45
CA VAL A 677 -19.43 1.52 -17.85
C VAL A 677 -20.65 1.22 -18.72
N PHE A 678 -21.34 2.23 -19.25
CA PHE A 678 -22.49 2.05 -20.14
C PHE A 678 -22.12 1.29 -21.42
N GLU A 679 -20.99 1.63 -22.01
CA GLU A 679 -20.46 0.94 -23.18
C GLU A 679 -20.12 -0.53 -22.87
N MET A 680 -19.62 -0.84 -21.67
CA MET A 680 -19.43 -2.24 -21.22
C MET A 680 -20.75 -2.99 -21.01
N TYR A 681 -21.78 -2.36 -20.43
CA TYR A 681 -23.13 -2.95 -20.36
C TYR A 681 -23.73 -3.19 -21.75
N SER A 682 -23.35 -2.36 -22.72
CA SER A 682 -23.72 -2.50 -24.13
C SER A 682 -22.83 -3.49 -24.91
N LEU A 683 -21.86 -4.15 -24.24
CA LEU A 683 -20.89 -5.07 -24.85
C LEU A 683 -20.07 -4.43 -26.00
N ARG A 684 -19.72 -3.14 -25.84
CA ARG A 684 -18.93 -2.36 -26.80
C ARG A 684 -17.59 -1.93 -26.17
N PRO A 685 -16.62 -2.84 -26.02
CA PRO A 685 -15.42 -2.59 -25.21
C PRO A 685 -14.44 -1.58 -25.85
N LEU A 686 -14.39 -1.42 -27.18
CA LEU A 686 -13.55 -0.38 -27.82
C LEU A 686 -14.06 1.05 -27.51
N PRO A 687 -15.36 1.37 -27.73
CA PRO A 687 -15.93 2.61 -27.20
C PRO A 687 -15.75 2.78 -25.69
N ALA A 688 -15.91 1.70 -24.91
CA ALA A 688 -15.71 1.75 -23.47
C ALA A 688 -14.28 2.16 -23.10
N TRP A 689 -13.27 1.54 -23.72
CA TRP A 689 -11.87 1.90 -23.56
C TRP A 689 -11.63 3.37 -23.88
N SER A 690 -12.21 3.90 -24.97
CA SER A 690 -12.06 5.32 -25.33
C SER A 690 -12.54 6.24 -24.20
N TYR A 691 -13.68 5.92 -23.57
CA TYR A 691 -14.20 6.69 -22.44
C TYR A 691 -13.36 6.53 -21.17
N PHE A 692 -12.92 5.31 -20.84
CA PHE A 692 -12.03 5.10 -19.69
C PHE A 692 -10.69 5.78 -19.88
N ASN A 693 -10.08 5.69 -21.06
CA ASN A 693 -8.83 6.37 -21.39
C ASN A 693 -9.01 7.90 -21.29
N GLN A 694 -10.09 8.46 -21.82
CA GLN A 694 -10.42 9.88 -21.64
C GLN A 694 -10.58 10.25 -20.15
N ALA A 695 -11.28 9.43 -19.36
CA ALA A 695 -11.41 9.65 -17.92
C ALA A 695 -10.03 9.67 -17.23
N CYS A 696 -9.16 8.70 -17.53
CA CYS A 696 -7.80 8.64 -17.02
C CYS A 696 -6.95 9.86 -17.43
N VAL A 697 -6.98 10.25 -18.70
CA VAL A 697 -6.23 11.41 -19.21
C VAL A 697 -6.74 12.71 -18.57
N GLN A 698 -8.05 12.90 -18.45
CA GLN A 698 -8.60 14.07 -17.76
C GLN A 698 -8.24 14.08 -16.28
N PHE A 699 -8.27 12.93 -15.61
CA PHE A 699 -7.84 12.81 -14.22
C PHE A 699 -6.36 13.19 -14.04
N LYS A 700 -5.47 12.68 -14.91
CA LYS A 700 -4.05 13.08 -14.96
C LYS A 700 -3.89 14.58 -15.17
N ASN A 701 -4.63 15.16 -16.11
CA ASN A 701 -4.58 16.59 -16.39
C ASN A 701 -5.03 17.43 -15.19
N LEU A 702 -6.03 16.98 -14.43
CA LEU A 702 -6.47 17.66 -13.21
C LEU A 702 -5.38 17.65 -12.14
N LEU A 703 -4.75 16.49 -11.91
CA LEU A 703 -3.64 16.39 -10.97
C LEU A 703 -2.43 17.21 -11.40
N TRP A 704 -2.06 17.15 -12.68
CA TRP A 704 -0.95 17.94 -13.23
C TRP A 704 -1.23 19.45 -13.14
N ARG A 705 -2.44 19.90 -13.46
CA ARG A 705 -2.81 21.31 -13.30
C ARG A 705 -2.70 21.75 -11.84
N ARG A 706 -3.05 20.88 -10.90
CA ARG A 706 -2.91 21.16 -9.47
C ARG A 706 -1.44 21.27 -9.04
N THR A 707 -0.56 20.37 -9.50
CA THR A 707 0.88 20.43 -9.17
C THR A 707 1.56 21.67 -9.76
N GLN A 708 1.03 22.23 -10.86
CA GLN A 708 1.55 23.45 -11.49
C GLN A 708 0.98 24.75 -10.91
N ARG A 709 -0.11 24.71 -10.14
CA ARG A 709 -0.68 25.90 -9.49
C ARG A 709 0.19 26.24 -8.27
N ARG A 710 0.72 27.47 -8.25
CA ARG A 710 1.59 27.99 -7.16
C ARG A 710 0.88 28.24 -5.84
N ALA A 711 -0.46 28.18 -5.80
CA ALA A 711 -1.27 28.41 -4.61
C ALA A 711 -1.94 27.10 -4.15
N PRO A 712 -1.99 26.79 -2.83
CA PRO A 712 -2.64 25.60 -2.32
C PRO A 712 -4.15 25.64 -2.60
N GLU A 713 -4.66 24.71 -3.41
CA GLU A 713 -6.09 24.47 -3.52
C GLU A 713 -6.56 23.75 -2.25
N ASN A 714 -7.32 24.44 -1.40
CA ASN A 714 -8.06 23.82 -0.30
C ASN A 714 -9.16 22.88 -0.83
N MET A 715 -8.77 21.67 -1.20
CA MET A 715 -9.70 20.62 -1.60
C MET A 715 -10.44 20.10 -0.37
N SER A 716 -11.76 20.06 -0.43
CA SER A 716 -12.56 19.49 0.66
C SER A 716 -12.22 18.01 0.86
N GLN A 717 -12.29 17.53 2.10
CA GLN A 717 -12.08 16.11 2.40
C GLN A 717 -13.01 15.20 1.58
N LYS A 718 -14.23 15.66 1.28
CA LYS A 718 -15.18 14.97 0.40
C LYS A 718 -14.65 14.81 -1.03
N ALA A 719 -14.16 15.91 -1.61
CA ALA A 719 -13.58 15.90 -2.95
C ALA A 719 -12.33 14.99 -3.02
N ARG A 720 -11.49 14.98 -1.97
CA ARG A 720 -10.33 14.07 -1.89
C ARG A 720 -10.75 12.58 -1.89
N ARG A 721 -11.80 12.22 -1.16
CA ARG A 721 -12.31 10.83 -1.13
C ARG A 721 -12.92 10.42 -2.47
N LEU A 722 -13.62 11.32 -3.14
CA LEU A 722 -14.11 11.07 -4.49
C LEU A 722 -12.95 10.89 -5.47
N GLU A 723 -11.93 11.73 -5.40
CA GLU A 723 -10.72 11.63 -6.22
C GLU A 723 -10.04 10.27 -6.07
N GLN A 724 -9.85 9.78 -4.84
CA GLN A 724 -9.31 8.45 -4.57
C GLN A 724 -10.14 7.33 -5.20
N ARG A 725 -11.47 7.37 -5.04
CA ARG A 725 -12.36 6.36 -5.61
C ARG A 725 -12.31 6.37 -7.15
N LEU A 726 -12.27 7.55 -7.75
CA LEU A 726 -12.16 7.71 -9.21
C LEU A 726 -10.84 7.18 -9.76
N TYR A 727 -9.72 7.47 -9.09
CA TYR A 727 -8.41 6.94 -9.50
C TYR A 727 -8.45 5.42 -9.62
N TRP A 728 -8.86 4.74 -8.54
CA TRP A 728 -8.86 3.27 -8.49
C TRP A 728 -9.83 2.66 -9.50
N SER A 729 -11.04 3.21 -9.63
CA SER A 729 -12.02 2.75 -10.62
C SER A 729 -11.53 2.93 -12.06
N CYS A 730 -10.94 4.08 -12.40
CA CYS A 730 -10.41 4.33 -13.74
C CYS A 730 -9.21 3.43 -14.07
N MET A 731 -8.24 3.34 -13.14
CA MET A 731 -7.04 2.52 -13.31
C MET A 731 -7.39 1.04 -13.49
N LYS A 732 -8.29 0.52 -12.65
CA LYS A 732 -8.78 -0.86 -12.75
C LYS A 732 -9.43 -1.13 -14.12
N SER A 733 -10.41 -0.31 -14.52
CA SER A 733 -11.14 -0.54 -15.78
C SER A 733 -10.23 -0.47 -17.01
N GLU A 734 -9.24 0.43 -17.00
CA GLU A 734 -8.22 0.48 -18.04
C GLU A 734 -7.33 -0.77 -18.05
N CYS A 735 -6.85 -1.22 -16.89
CA CYS A 735 -6.03 -2.44 -16.80
C CYS A 735 -6.79 -3.69 -17.26
N GLU A 736 -8.05 -3.84 -16.88
CA GLU A 736 -8.89 -4.98 -17.28
C GLU A 736 -9.05 -5.07 -18.81
N LEU A 737 -9.30 -3.94 -19.47
CA LEU A 737 -9.40 -3.91 -20.94
C LEU A 737 -8.05 -4.19 -21.61
N ARG A 738 -6.95 -3.66 -21.08
CA ARG A 738 -5.60 -3.87 -21.63
C ARG A 738 -5.12 -5.32 -21.52
N CYS A 739 -5.61 -6.09 -20.55
CA CYS A 739 -5.32 -7.52 -20.46
C CYS A 739 -6.00 -8.36 -21.56
N GLU A 740 -7.08 -7.86 -22.16
CA GLU A 740 -7.82 -8.57 -23.20
C GLU A 740 -7.54 -8.01 -24.60
N ILE A 741 -7.38 -6.68 -24.71
CA ILE A 741 -7.20 -5.97 -25.98
C ILE A 741 -5.86 -5.22 -25.90
N PRO A 742 -4.95 -5.37 -26.89
CA PRO A 742 -3.64 -4.74 -26.89
C PRO A 742 -3.75 -3.23 -27.22
N LEU A 743 -4.31 -2.47 -26.29
CA LEU A 743 -4.57 -1.03 -26.40
C LEU A 743 -3.51 -0.22 -25.66
N PRO A 744 -3.18 1.00 -26.14
CA PRO A 744 -2.16 1.82 -25.51
C PRO A 744 -2.61 2.29 -24.11
N SER A 745 -1.64 2.38 -23.20
CA SER A 745 -1.84 2.90 -21.84
C SER A 745 -2.06 4.42 -21.85
N SER A 746 -2.98 4.90 -21.01
CA SER A 746 -3.13 6.32 -20.67
C SER A 746 -1.99 6.83 -19.79
N GLY A 747 -1.22 5.92 -19.17
CA GLY A 747 -0.19 6.22 -18.19
C GLY A 747 -0.72 6.69 -16.83
N ILE A 748 -1.97 6.38 -16.48
CA ILE A 748 -2.52 6.65 -15.14
C ILE A 748 -1.73 5.92 -14.05
N THR A 749 -1.21 4.73 -14.35
CA THR A 749 -0.34 3.92 -13.49
C THR A 749 1.03 4.53 -13.23
N ARG A 750 1.44 5.53 -14.03
CA ARG A 750 2.72 6.26 -13.88
C ARG A 750 2.61 7.47 -12.95
N LEU A 751 1.40 7.78 -12.45
CA LEU A 751 1.23 8.83 -11.46
C LEU A 751 1.71 8.32 -10.09
N SER A 752 2.51 9.13 -9.39
CA SER A 752 2.75 8.97 -7.96
C SER A 752 1.49 9.39 -7.19
N TYR A 753 0.45 8.56 -7.20
CA TYR A 753 -0.80 8.82 -6.47
C TYR A 753 -0.69 8.28 -5.03
N PRO A 754 -0.98 9.09 -4.00
CA PRO A 754 -0.41 8.87 -2.66
C PRO A 754 -1.09 7.79 -1.80
N ASP A 755 -2.27 7.29 -2.18
CA ASP A 755 -3.09 6.41 -1.33
C ASP A 755 -3.23 4.99 -1.92
N LEU A 756 -2.79 3.97 -1.15
CA LEU A 756 -2.84 2.54 -1.52
C LEU A 756 -4.26 1.98 -1.62
N PHE A 757 -5.22 2.60 -0.93
CA PHE A 757 -6.65 2.27 -0.98
C PHE A 757 -7.48 3.55 -0.85
N PRO A 758 -8.68 3.61 -1.45
CA PRO A 758 -9.57 4.74 -1.28
C PRO A 758 -10.18 4.76 0.12
N SER A 759 -10.47 5.95 0.65
CA SER A 759 -11.21 6.10 1.91
C SER A 759 -12.73 6.02 1.65
N PRO A 760 -13.53 5.42 2.56
CA PRO A 760 -14.98 5.34 2.38
C PRO A 760 -15.64 6.71 2.48
N PRO A 761 -16.86 6.86 1.91
CA PRO A 761 -17.73 8.00 2.22
C PRO A 761 -17.93 8.11 3.74
N SER A 762 -18.07 9.34 4.28
CA SER A 762 -18.23 9.56 5.73
C SER A 762 -19.50 8.95 6.34
N GLU A 763 -20.38 8.39 5.50
CA GLU A 763 -21.74 8.00 5.81
C GLU A 763 -22.02 6.60 5.23
N VAL A 764 -21.20 5.59 5.54
CA VAL A 764 -21.65 4.20 5.28
C VAL A 764 -22.73 3.91 6.31
N ALA A 765 -23.99 4.15 5.94
CA ALA A 765 -25.12 4.00 6.84
C ALA A 765 -25.34 2.52 7.19
N THR A 766 -25.59 2.25 8.47
CA THR A 766 -26.00 0.94 8.98
C THR A 766 -27.26 0.44 8.27
N PRO A 767 -27.43 -0.87 8.01
CA PRO A 767 -28.69 -1.39 7.48
C PRO A 767 -29.83 -1.09 8.45
N ALA A 768 -30.97 -0.64 7.94
CA ALA A 768 -32.21 -0.70 8.71
C ALA A 768 -32.52 -2.17 9.06
N PRO A 769 -33.12 -2.46 10.23
CA PRO A 769 -33.52 -3.82 10.58
C PRO A 769 -34.46 -4.38 9.51
N GLN A 770 -34.24 -5.65 9.11
CA GLN A 770 -35.08 -6.30 8.12
C GLN A 770 -36.57 -6.22 8.52
N PRO A 771 -37.47 -5.81 7.62
CA PRO A 771 -38.90 -5.92 7.88
C PRO A 771 -39.26 -7.40 8.04
N SER A 772 -40.19 -7.69 8.96
CA SER A 772 -40.86 -8.97 9.02
C SER A 772 -41.42 -9.34 7.64
N SER A 773 -41.31 -10.62 7.29
CA SER A 773 -41.53 -11.28 5.99
C SER A 773 -42.92 -11.14 5.35
N LEU A 774 -43.71 -10.13 5.70
CA LEU A 774 -45.07 -9.91 5.21
C LEU A 774 -45.28 -8.60 4.43
N ASP A 775 -44.25 -7.76 4.24
CA ASP A 775 -44.36 -6.47 3.51
C ASP A 775 -43.45 -6.37 2.26
N ILE A 776 -43.07 -7.49 1.63
CA ILE A 776 -42.30 -7.45 0.38
C ILE A 776 -43.27 -7.25 -0.80
N LEU A 777 -43.63 -6.00 -1.07
CA LEU A 777 -44.05 -5.55 -2.39
C LEU A 777 -42.77 -5.17 -3.19
N GLU A 778 -42.80 -5.26 -4.52
CA GLU A 778 -41.70 -5.04 -5.48
C GLU A 778 -40.96 -3.68 -5.41
N ASP A 779 -41.14 -2.87 -4.35
CA ASP A 779 -40.79 -1.45 -4.31
C ASP A 779 -39.70 -1.02 -3.30
N ASP A 780 -39.04 -1.94 -2.59
CA ASP A 780 -37.99 -1.59 -1.61
C ASP A 780 -36.60 -2.17 -1.95
N ILE A 781 -36.10 -1.83 -3.14
CA ILE A 781 -34.68 -2.03 -3.50
C ILE A 781 -33.81 -1.10 -2.65
N GLN A 782 -33.16 -1.61 -1.59
CA GLN A 782 -32.21 -0.87 -0.75
C GLN A 782 -30.74 -1.15 -1.15
N PRO A 783 -29.88 -0.11 -1.28
CA PRO A 783 -28.46 -0.31 -1.57
C PRO A 783 -27.72 -0.96 -0.38
N GLU A 784 -26.99 -2.05 -0.62
CA GLU A 784 -26.11 -2.69 0.37
C GLU A 784 -24.74 -1.97 0.44
N GLU A 785 -24.71 -0.71 0.91
CA GLU A 785 -23.53 0.16 0.88
C GLU A 785 -22.30 -0.44 1.59
N GLU A 786 -22.50 -1.13 2.71
CA GLU A 786 -21.41 -1.80 3.46
C GLU A 786 -20.76 -2.92 2.64
N LYS A 787 -21.55 -3.83 2.07
CA LYS A 787 -21.05 -4.93 1.23
C LYS A 787 -20.42 -4.42 -0.06
N SER A 788 -21.02 -3.40 -0.68
CA SER A 788 -20.46 -2.70 -1.84
C SER A 788 -19.05 -2.19 -1.56
N TRP A 789 -18.83 -1.59 -0.40
CA TRP A 789 -17.54 -1.03 -0.05
C TRP A 789 -16.49 -2.12 0.25
N PHE A 790 -16.86 -3.16 0.99
CA PHE A 790 -15.98 -4.31 1.21
C PHE A 790 -15.60 -5.00 -0.09
N TYR A 791 -16.56 -5.20 -0.98
CA TYR A 791 -16.33 -5.72 -2.33
C TYR A 791 -15.32 -4.86 -3.07
N TYR A 792 -15.53 -3.54 -3.10
CA TYR A 792 -14.67 -2.61 -3.84
C TYR A 792 -13.22 -2.65 -3.36
N LEU A 793 -12.99 -2.75 -2.05
CA LEU A 793 -11.63 -2.86 -1.49
C LEU A 793 -10.98 -4.22 -1.75
N ALA A 794 -11.73 -5.31 -1.59
CA ALA A 794 -11.24 -6.65 -1.91
C ALA A 794 -10.86 -6.74 -3.40
N GLU A 795 -11.66 -6.11 -4.25
CA GLU A 795 -11.45 -6.05 -5.69
C GLU A 795 -10.20 -5.22 -6.06
N ILE A 796 -9.99 -4.05 -5.44
CA ILE A 796 -8.72 -3.30 -5.59
C ILE A 796 -7.52 -4.14 -5.14
N SER A 797 -7.61 -4.78 -3.97
CA SER A 797 -6.51 -5.60 -3.43
C SER A 797 -6.17 -6.77 -4.37
N SER A 798 -7.17 -7.52 -4.81
CA SER A 798 -6.97 -8.60 -5.79
C SER A 798 -6.39 -8.09 -7.09
N ARG A 799 -6.85 -6.94 -7.61
CA ARG A 799 -6.28 -6.32 -8.83
C ARG A 799 -4.80 -6.01 -8.69
N ARG A 800 -4.36 -5.50 -7.54
CA ARG A 800 -2.93 -5.24 -7.27
C ARG A 800 -2.11 -6.53 -7.32
N MET A 801 -2.60 -7.58 -6.66
CA MET A 801 -1.96 -8.90 -6.66
C MET A 801 -1.90 -9.50 -8.08
N ILE A 802 -3.00 -9.43 -8.83
CA ILE A 802 -3.10 -9.90 -10.22
C ILE A 802 -2.12 -9.15 -11.12
N ASN A 803 -2.07 -7.81 -11.06
CA ASN A 803 -1.16 -7.04 -11.89
C ASN A 803 0.30 -7.43 -11.63
N ARG A 804 0.67 -7.71 -10.37
CA ARG A 804 2.00 -8.22 -10.03
C ARG A 804 2.24 -9.62 -10.61
N ALA A 805 1.27 -10.53 -10.49
CA ALA A 805 1.35 -11.86 -11.05
C ALA A 805 1.52 -11.81 -12.57
N ILE A 806 0.71 -11.02 -13.28
CA ILE A 806 0.80 -10.80 -14.73
C ILE A 806 2.16 -10.23 -15.11
N SER A 807 2.62 -9.19 -14.42
CA SER A 807 3.88 -8.52 -14.77
C SER A 807 5.10 -9.41 -14.54
N ILE A 808 5.10 -10.24 -13.50
CA ILE A 808 6.23 -11.12 -13.18
C ILE A 808 6.14 -12.40 -14.02
N MET A 809 4.99 -13.05 -14.06
CA MET A 809 4.83 -14.34 -14.72
C MET A 809 4.72 -14.20 -16.23
N GLY A 810 4.18 -13.10 -16.75
CA GLY A 810 4.09 -12.80 -18.18
C GLY A 810 5.33 -12.09 -18.74
N TYR A 811 6.38 -11.91 -17.92
CA TYR A 811 7.61 -11.26 -18.37
C TYR A 811 8.27 -12.09 -19.48
N HIS A 812 8.49 -11.47 -20.65
CA HIS A 812 8.95 -12.12 -21.90
C HIS A 812 8.03 -13.23 -22.47
N GLY A 813 6.76 -13.30 -22.05
CA GLY A 813 5.77 -14.20 -22.63
C GLY A 813 6.07 -15.69 -22.47
N GLU A 814 5.53 -16.51 -23.37
CA GLU A 814 5.54 -17.98 -23.22
C GLU A 814 6.92 -18.62 -23.38
N GLU A 815 7.84 -17.95 -24.09
CA GLU A 815 9.22 -18.43 -24.20
C GLU A 815 9.93 -18.45 -22.84
N ALA A 816 9.65 -17.47 -21.98
CA ALA A 816 10.24 -17.40 -20.65
C ALA A 816 9.73 -18.52 -19.74
N TRP A 817 8.49 -18.98 -19.93
CA TRP A 817 7.93 -20.11 -19.17
C TRP A 817 8.72 -21.39 -19.42
N ILE A 818 9.18 -21.59 -20.65
CA ILE A 818 10.04 -22.73 -21.01
C ILE A 818 11.46 -22.52 -20.45
N ARG A 819 12.06 -21.35 -20.68
CA ARG A 819 13.47 -21.10 -20.30
C ARG A 819 13.71 -21.13 -18.79
N ASN A 820 12.74 -20.66 -17.99
CA ASN A 820 12.92 -20.36 -16.56
C ASN A 820 11.93 -21.11 -15.66
N ILE A 821 11.50 -22.33 -16.02
CA ILE A 821 10.44 -23.07 -15.31
C ILE A 821 10.65 -23.20 -13.79
N ALA A 822 11.89 -23.38 -13.33
CA ALA A 822 12.21 -23.44 -11.90
C ALA A 822 11.82 -22.15 -11.16
N LYS A 823 12.12 -20.98 -11.75
CA LYS A 823 11.74 -19.67 -11.20
C LYS A 823 10.24 -19.44 -11.28
N VAL A 824 9.59 -19.91 -12.35
CA VAL A 824 8.12 -19.84 -12.49
C VAL A 824 7.43 -20.63 -11.37
N ILE A 825 7.93 -21.82 -11.01
CA ILE A 825 7.42 -22.61 -9.89
C ILE A 825 7.58 -21.86 -8.56
N GLU A 826 8.76 -21.28 -8.31
CA GLU A 826 9.00 -20.47 -7.09
C GLU A 826 8.01 -19.31 -6.98
N LYS A 827 7.82 -18.54 -8.08
CA LYS A 827 6.88 -17.42 -8.07
C LYS A 827 5.43 -17.86 -7.95
N TYR A 828 5.06 -18.99 -8.56
CA TYR A 828 3.76 -19.62 -8.37
C TYR A 828 3.48 -19.92 -6.89
N GLU A 829 4.40 -20.58 -6.18
CA GLU A 829 4.23 -20.93 -4.76
C GLU A 829 4.01 -19.68 -3.90
N ASP A 830 4.71 -18.59 -4.23
CA ASP A 830 4.57 -17.31 -3.57
C ASP A 830 3.22 -16.63 -3.84
N PHE A 831 2.73 -16.67 -5.08
CA PHE A 831 1.43 -16.10 -5.44
C PHE A 831 0.26 -16.95 -4.92
N ASP A 832 0.36 -18.28 -4.97
CA ASP A 832 -0.68 -19.15 -4.41
C ASP A 832 -0.83 -18.94 -2.91
N ARG A 833 0.30 -18.82 -2.18
CA ARG A 833 0.30 -18.45 -0.75
C ARG A 833 -0.38 -17.10 -0.52
N GLN A 834 -0.13 -16.11 -1.36
CA GLN A 834 -0.75 -14.78 -1.25
C GLN A 834 -2.25 -14.81 -1.54
N ILE A 835 -2.70 -15.59 -2.53
CA ILE A 835 -4.13 -15.78 -2.80
C ILE A 835 -4.80 -16.45 -1.58
N ASN A 836 -4.18 -17.48 -1.00
CA ASN A 836 -4.68 -18.15 0.21
C ASN A 836 -4.82 -17.16 1.38
N VAL A 837 -3.78 -16.37 1.63
CA VAL A 837 -3.80 -15.31 2.65
C VAL A 837 -4.89 -14.30 2.34
N TRP A 838 -5.02 -13.86 1.09
CA TRP A 838 -6.05 -12.91 0.69
C TRP A 838 -7.46 -13.45 0.98
N CYS A 839 -7.75 -14.71 0.60
CA CYS A 839 -9.02 -15.38 0.86
C CYS A 839 -9.35 -15.47 2.36
N CYS A 840 -8.38 -15.80 3.22
CA CYS A 840 -8.57 -15.90 4.67
C CYS A 840 -8.98 -14.58 5.33
N HIS A 841 -8.73 -13.45 4.66
CA HIS A 841 -8.93 -12.11 5.19
C HIS A 841 -10.12 -11.39 4.56
N ILE A 842 -10.91 -12.10 3.74
CA ILE A 842 -12.14 -11.56 3.17
C ILE A 842 -13.18 -11.36 4.30
N PRO A 843 -13.73 -10.14 4.46
CA PRO A 843 -14.69 -9.83 5.52
C PRO A 843 -15.90 -10.77 5.47
N SER A 844 -16.43 -11.13 6.64
CA SER A 844 -17.54 -12.10 6.76
C SER A 844 -18.80 -11.69 5.98
N GLN A 845 -19.02 -10.38 5.76
CA GLN A 845 -20.15 -9.84 5.00
C GLN A 845 -20.09 -10.16 3.48
N ILE A 846 -18.88 -10.43 2.95
CA ILE A 846 -18.65 -10.78 1.54
C ILE A 846 -17.90 -12.11 1.39
N ASN A 847 -17.80 -12.91 2.45
CA ASN A 847 -17.06 -14.17 2.45
C ASN A 847 -17.94 -15.30 1.91
N TRP A 848 -17.53 -15.90 0.78
CA TRP A 848 -18.26 -16.96 0.09
C TRP A 848 -18.30 -18.29 0.84
N GLN A 849 -17.48 -18.47 1.88
CA GLN A 849 -17.54 -19.64 2.75
C GLN A 849 -18.78 -19.61 3.68
N ASN A 850 -19.41 -18.44 3.84
CA ASN A 850 -20.64 -18.31 4.62
C ASN A 850 -21.87 -18.67 3.78
N ARG A 851 -22.55 -19.77 4.13
CA ARG A 851 -23.71 -20.30 3.40
C ARG A 851 -24.88 -19.31 3.29
N GLU A 852 -25.04 -18.42 4.26
CA GLU A 852 -26.09 -17.38 4.26
C GLU A 852 -25.97 -16.37 3.10
N HIS A 853 -24.78 -16.27 2.49
CA HIS A 853 -24.46 -15.27 1.47
C HIS A 853 -24.26 -15.85 0.06
N SER A 854 -24.53 -17.16 -0.11
CA SER A 854 -24.27 -17.91 -1.35
C SER A 854 -24.97 -17.35 -2.59
N SER A 855 -26.14 -16.71 -2.42
CA SER A 855 -26.93 -16.10 -3.49
C SER A 855 -26.60 -14.62 -3.78
N ASN A 856 -25.64 -14.01 -3.07
CA ASN A 856 -25.29 -12.60 -3.26
C ASN A 856 -24.33 -12.41 -4.45
N GLU A 857 -24.65 -11.47 -5.34
CA GLU A 857 -23.86 -11.17 -6.54
C GLU A 857 -22.39 -10.83 -6.23
N LEU A 858 -22.14 -9.97 -5.24
CA LEU A 858 -20.79 -9.48 -4.93
C LEU A 858 -19.91 -10.59 -4.37
N VAL A 859 -20.50 -11.48 -3.57
CA VAL A 859 -19.84 -12.66 -2.99
C VAL A 859 -19.40 -13.62 -4.09
N HIS A 860 -20.31 -13.94 -5.01
CA HIS A 860 -20.03 -14.79 -6.16
C HIS A 860 -18.90 -14.22 -7.04
N TYR A 861 -18.87 -12.89 -7.25
CA TYR A 861 -17.78 -12.27 -8.00
C TYR A 861 -16.43 -12.35 -7.29
N ILE A 862 -16.36 -12.12 -5.98
CA ILE A 862 -15.09 -12.21 -5.25
C ILE A 862 -14.55 -13.64 -5.27
N GLN A 863 -15.42 -14.65 -5.09
CA GLN A 863 -15.03 -16.05 -5.25
C GLN A 863 -14.46 -16.32 -6.65
N ASN A 864 -15.19 -15.90 -7.69
CA ASN A 864 -14.73 -16.03 -9.08
C ASN A 864 -13.40 -15.32 -9.33
N ARG A 865 -13.15 -14.16 -8.70
CA ARG A 865 -11.85 -13.49 -8.80
C ARG A 865 -10.74 -14.32 -8.18
N ALA A 866 -10.95 -14.89 -6.99
CA ALA A 866 -9.98 -15.74 -6.31
C ALA A 866 -9.54 -16.92 -7.20
N GLU A 867 -10.50 -17.65 -7.73
CA GLU A 867 -10.24 -18.83 -8.57
C GLU A 867 -9.69 -18.45 -9.94
N SER A 868 -10.12 -17.31 -10.51
CA SER A 868 -9.50 -16.78 -11.73
C SER A 868 -8.03 -16.44 -11.50
N CYS A 869 -7.65 -15.82 -10.37
CA CYS A 869 -6.24 -15.59 -10.05
C CYS A 869 -5.44 -16.89 -10.05
N ARG A 870 -6.00 -17.96 -9.48
CA ARG A 870 -5.36 -19.27 -9.46
C ARG A 870 -5.21 -19.84 -10.86
N GLU A 871 -6.26 -19.84 -11.68
CA GLU A 871 -6.17 -20.32 -13.06
C GLU A 871 -5.04 -19.62 -13.82
N TRP A 872 -4.92 -18.29 -13.68
CA TRP A 872 -3.87 -17.52 -14.35
C TRP A 872 -2.48 -18.00 -13.91
N ILE A 873 -2.22 -18.14 -12.61
CA ILE A 873 -0.87 -18.56 -12.18
C ILE A 873 -0.52 -20.01 -12.54
N HIS A 874 -1.50 -20.84 -12.93
CA HIS A 874 -1.25 -22.21 -13.40
C HIS A 874 -1.03 -22.31 -14.90
N ARG A 875 -1.45 -21.33 -15.69
CA ARG A 875 -1.38 -21.35 -17.15
C ARG A 875 0.02 -21.61 -17.72
N PRO A 876 1.12 -21.04 -17.17
CA PRO A 876 2.47 -21.36 -17.64
C PRO A 876 2.79 -22.85 -17.63
N PHE A 877 2.26 -23.59 -16.65
CA PHE A 877 2.50 -25.03 -16.51
C PHE A 877 1.75 -25.85 -17.56
N VAL A 878 0.52 -25.44 -17.90
CA VAL A 878 -0.25 -26.03 -19.00
C VAL A 878 0.52 -25.87 -20.31
N TYR A 879 1.03 -24.66 -20.58
CA TYR A 879 1.85 -24.39 -21.75
C TYR A 879 3.13 -25.24 -21.78
N TYR A 880 3.86 -25.31 -20.65
CA TYR A 880 5.11 -26.05 -20.53
C TYR A 880 4.93 -27.54 -20.86
N VAL A 881 3.92 -28.19 -20.25
CA VAL A 881 3.67 -29.63 -20.45
C VAL A 881 3.26 -29.97 -21.88
N ILE A 882 2.52 -29.08 -22.55
CA ILE A 882 2.12 -29.27 -23.96
C ILE A 882 3.34 -29.23 -24.89
N HIS A 883 4.27 -28.29 -24.65
CA HIS A 883 5.30 -27.94 -25.64
C HIS A 883 6.70 -28.47 -25.34
N GLN A 884 6.97 -29.04 -24.16
CA GLN A 884 8.25 -29.69 -23.87
C GLN A 884 8.28 -31.18 -24.29
N PRO A 885 9.45 -31.82 -24.41
CA PRO A 885 9.53 -33.27 -24.60
C PRO A 885 8.93 -34.06 -23.41
N PRO A 886 8.28 -35.23 -23.61
CA PRO A 886 7.74 -36.03 -22.51
C PRO A 886 8.79 -36.54 -21.50
N ASP A 887 10.03 -36.65 -21.95
CA ASP A 887 11.21 -37.06 -21.19
C ASP A 887 11.91 -35.89 -20.48
N ASP A 888 11.38 -34.66 -20.58
CA ASP A 888 11.92 -33.49 -19.88
C ASP A 888 11.88 -33.69 -18.34
N PRO A 889 12.98 -33.43 -17.63
CA PRO A 889 13.12 -33.75 -16.21
C PRO A 889 12.18 -32.96 -15.30
N TRP A 890 11.61 -31.84 -15.76
CA TRP A 890 10.68 -31.04 -14.97
C TRP A 890 9.23 -31.51 -15.07
N ILE A 891 8.88 -32.31 -16.08
CA ILE A 891 7.50 -32.79 -16.31
C ILE A 891 6.88 -33.45 -15.07
N PRO A 892 7.55 -34.34 -14.32
CA PRO A 892 6.97 -34.93 -13.11
C PRO A 892 6.58 -33.92 -12.03
N ARG A 893 7.28 -32.77 -11.97
CA ARG A 893 7.00 -31.69 -11.01
C ARG A 893 5.94 -30.71 -11.53
N VAL A 894 5.91 -30.46 -12.84
CA VAL A 894 5.04 -29.45 -13.48
C VAL A 894 3.66 -30.02 -13.81
N LEU A 895 3.57 -31.29 -14.20
CA LEU A 895 2.31 -31.93 -14.63
C LEU A 895 1.19 -31.82 -13.58
N PRO A 896 1.41 -32.09 -12.28
CA PRO A 896 0.34 -31.95 -11.28
C PRO A 896 -0.18 -30.51 -11.15
N LEU A 897 0.69 -29.51 -11.32
CA LEU A 897 0.30 -28.09 -11.30
C LEU A 897 -0.54 -27.76 -12.54
N ALA A 898 -0.13 -28.24 -13.70
CA ALA A 898 -0.86 -28.04 -14.94
C ALA A 898 -2.25 -28.70 -14.91
N GLU A 899 -2.35 -29.93 -14.41
CA GLU A 899 -3.63 -30.63 -14.20
C GLU A 899 -4.52 -29.86 -13.22
N LYS A 900 -3.94 -29.31 -12.13
CA LYS A 900 -4.71 -28.48 -11.19
C LYS A 900 -5.26 -27.22 -11.85
N GLY A 901 -4.50 -26.59 -12.73
CA GLY A 901 -4.98 -25.45 -13.54
C GLY A 901 -6.17 -25.82 -14.43
N LEU A 902 -6.15 -27.01 -15.04
CA LEU A 902 -7.25 -27.50 -15.87
C LEU A 902 -8.51 -27.82 -15.06
N GLU A 903 -8.35 -28.40 -13.86
CA GLU A 903 -9.48 -28.62 -12.93
C GLU A 903 -10.20 -27.30 -12.61
N ILE A 904 -9.44 -26.27 -12.20
CA ILE A 904 -9.97 -24.95 -11.88
C ILE A 904 -10.67 -24.34 -13.11
N ALA A 905 -10.08 -24.47 -14.30
CA ALA A 905 -10.67 -23.98 -15.54
C ALA A 905 -12.02 -24.65 -15.85
N VAL A 906 -12.13 -25.98 -15.66
CA VAL A 906 -13.38 -26.73 -15.86
C VAL A 906 -14.43 -26.34 -14.82
N GLU A 907 -14.07 -26.22 -13.55
CA GLU A 907 -14.99 -25.80 -12.48
C GLU A 907 -15.56 -24.40 -12.75
N LEU A 908 -14.72 -23.44 -13.12
CA LEU A 908 -15.13 -22.07 -13.46
C LEU A 908 -16.03 -21.98 -14.70
N LEU A 909 -15.88 -22.91 -15.64
CA LEU A 909 -16.77 -22.99 -16.81
C LEU A 909 -18.16 -23.55 -16.45
N LEU A 910 -18.21 -24.47 -15.49
CA LEU A 910 -19.46 -25.06 -15.01
C LEU A 910 -20.22 -24.15 -14.03
N ASP A 911 -19.51 -23.30 -13.28
CA ASP A 911 -20.09 -22.34 -12.33
C ASP A 911 -20.43 -20.98 -12.97
N ALA A 912 -20.10 -20.77 -14.24
CA ALA A 912 -20.38 -19.51 -14.91
C ALA A 912 -21.88 -19.19 -14.89
N ASN A 913 -22.25 -17.95 -14.54
CA ASN A 913 -23.59 -17.39 -14.73
C ASN A 913 -23.64 -16.53 -16.01
N PRO A 914 -23.82 -17.14 -17.18
CA PRO A 914 -23.72 -16.45 -18.47
C PRO A 914 -24.89 -15.50 -18.77
N HIS A 915 -25.91 -15.40 -17.92
CA HIS A 915 -27.14 -14.65 -18.20
C HIS A 915 -27.19 -13.25 -17.65
N HIS A 916 -26.50 -13.04 -16.55
CA HIS A 916 -26.61 -11.81 -15.81
C HIS A 916 -25.82 -10.69 -16.49
N ARG A 917 -26.47 -9.55 -16.78
CA ARG A 917 -25.82 -8.42 -17.45
C ARG A 917 -25.21 -7.46 -16.43
N HIS A 918 -23.91 -7.25 -16.55
CA HIS A 918 -23.15 -6.26 -15.80
C HIS A 918 -21.94 -5.77 -16.62
N HIS A 919 -21.22 -4.78 -16.10
CA HIS A 919 -20.02 -4.22 -16.75
C HIS A 919 -18.87 -5.21 -16.96
N GLY A 920 -18.93 -6.41 -16.36
CA GLY A 920 -17.95 -7.48 -16.52
C GLY A 920 -18.39 -8.63 -17.41
N THR A 921 -19.62 -8.61 -17.94
CA THR A 921 -20.19 -9.70 -18.74
C THR A 921 -19.31 -10.04 -19.95
N TRP A 922 -18.79 -9.03 -20.64
CA TRP A 922 -17.88 -9.23 -21.77
C TRP A 922 -16.60 -9.97 -21.35
N PHE A 923 -15.97 -9.58 -20.24
CA PHE A 923 -14.78 -10.26 -19.71
C PHE A 923 -15.08 -11.71 -19.32
N MET A 924 -16.26 -12.00 -18.77
CA MET A 924 -16.64 -13.37 -18.41
C MET A 924 -16.79 -14.27 -19.64
N ALA A 925 -17.41 -13.77 -20.71
CA ALA A 925 -17.54 -14.51 -21.96
C ALA A 925 -16.17 -14.81 -22.59
N ARG A 926 -15.27 -13.81 -22.57
CA ARG A 926 -13.87 -13.94 -23.00
C ARG A 926 -13.07 -14.93 -22.15
N ALA A 927 -13.21 -14.87 -20.83
CA ALA A 927 -12.57 -15.81 -19.92
C ALA A 927 -13.08 -17.26 -20.13
N ALA A 928 -14.36 -17.43 -20.47
CA ALA A 928 -14.90 -18.74 -20.83
C ALA A 928 -14.23 -19.29 -22.11
N MET A 929 -14.04 -18.46 -23.14
CA MET A 929 -13.25 -18.84 -24.32
C MET A 929 -11.83 -19.26 -23.94
N THR A 930 -11.11 -18.42 -23.20
CA THR A 930 -9.75 -18.70 -22.72
C THR A 930 -9.65 -20.06 -22.03
N ARG A 931 -10.54 -20.35 -21.08
CA ARG A 931 -10.56 -21.63 -20.34
C ARG A 931 -10.87 -22.82 -21.23
N ALA A 932 -11.82 -22.67 -22.16
CA ALA A 932 -12.15 -23.73 -23.11
C ALA A 932 -10.95 -24.04 -24.02
N LEU A 933 -10.21 -23.03 -24.46
CA LEU A 933 -8.99 -23.24 -25.26
C LEU A 933 -7.90 -23.96 -24.47
N LEU A 934 -7.70 -23.67 -23.18
CA LEU A 934 -6.74 -24.42 -22.35
C LEU A 934 -7.11 -25.90 -22.26
N VAL A 935 -8.40 -26.20 -22.04
CA VAL A 935 -8.92 -27.58 -22.03
C VAL A 935 -8.71 -28.25 -23.38
N LEU A 936 -9.08 -27.59 -24.48
CA LEU A 936 -8.92 -28.15 -25.84
C LEU A 936 -7.45 -28.34 -26.22
N ALA A 937 -6.54 -27.47 -25.76
CA ALA A 937 -5.10 -27.63 -25.96
C ALA A 937 -4.58 -28.87 -25.22
N ALA A 938 -5.04 -29.06 -23.98
CA ALA A 938 -4.71 -30.24 -23.18
C ALA A 938 -5.24 -31.53 -23.84
N VAL A 939 -6.50 -31.53 -24.30
CA VAL A 939 -7.12 -32.65 -25.06
C VAL A 939 -6.29 -32.98 -26.30
N LYS A 940 -6.02 -31.98 -27.15
CA LYS A 940 -5.27 -32.16 -28.39
C LYS A 940 -3.84 -32.67 -28.16
N SER A 941 -3.22 -32.29 -27.05
CA SER A 941 -1.88 -32.77 -26.71
C SER A 941 -1.83 -34.26 -26.34
N GLY A 942 -2.93 -34.83 -25.81
CA GLY A 942 -2.98 -36.20 -25.31
C GLY A 942 -2.10 -36.48 -24.08
N ARG A 943 -1.65 -35.45 -23.37
CA ARG A 943 -0.64 -35.57 -22.28
C ARG A 943 -1.19 -35.48 -20.86
N PHE A 944 -2.46 -35.16 -20.70
CA PHE A 944 -3.06 -34.84 -19.39
C PHE A 944 -4.12 -35.87 -19.01
N ARG A 945 -4.29 -36.06 -17.69
CA ARG A 945 -5.54 -36.58 -17.17
C ARG A 945 -6.58 -35.46 -17.17
N LEU A 946 -7.55 -35.56 -18.08
CA LEU A 946 -8.59 -34.54 -18.21
C LEU A 946 -9.58 -34.61 -17.03
N PRO A 947 -10.03 -33.44 -16.51
CA PRO A 947 -11.08 -33.40 -15.47
C PRO A 947 -12.40 -34.00 -15.95
N ASP A 948 -13.19 -34.53 -15.00
CA ASP A 948 -14.54 -35.01 -15.30
C ASP A 948 -15.41 -33.87 -15.87
N ARG A 949 -16.35 -34.21 -16.76
CA ARG A 949 -17.28 -33.26 -17.40
C ARG A 949 -16.62 -32.15 -18.24
N TRP A 950 -15.34 -32.26 -18.61
CA TRP A 950 -14.67 -31.25 -19.44
C TRP A 950 -15.41 -30.92 -20.74
N LYS A 951 -16.04 -31.92 -21.40
CA LYS A 951 -16.87 -31.71 -22.61
C LYS A 951 -18.04 -30.76 -22.34
N HIS A 952 -18.79 -31.03 -21.28
CA HIS A 952 -19.89 -30.17 -20.83
C HIS A 952 -19.40 -28.77 -20.46
N ALA A 953 -18.20 -28.64 -19.88
CA ALA A 953 -17.61 -27.35 -19.57
C ALA A 953 -17.28 -26.53 -20.83
N VAL A 954 -16.73 -27.16 -21.87
CA VAL A 954 -16.50 -26.52 -23.19
C VAL A 954 -17.83 -26.15 -23.87
N ASP A 955 -18.86 -27.00 -23.76
CA ASP A 955 -20.22 -26.67 -24.20
C ASP A 955 -20.77 -25.44 -23.46
N SER A 956 -20.56 -25.36 -22.14
CA SER A 956 -20.93 -24.18 -21.32
C SER A 956 -20.20 -22.92 -21.78
N ALA A 957 -18.92 -23.01 -22.19
CA ALA A 957 -18.19 -21.88 -22.76
C ALA A 957 -18.79 -21.39 -24.09
N THR A 958 -19.09 -22.33 -24.98
CA THR A 958 -19.75 -22.05 -26.26
C THR A 958 -21.08 -21.36 -26.04
N TRP A 959 -21.88 -21.90 -25.14
CA TRP A 959 -23.15 -21.31 -24.75
C TRP A 959 -22.97 -19.90 -24.19
N ALA A 960 -21.98 -19.66 -23.31
CA ALA A 960 -21.72 -18.35 -22.71
C ALA A 960 -21.39 -17.28 -23.76
N LEU A 961 -20.63 -17.63 -24.81
CA LEU A 961 -20.38 -16.76 -25.96
C LEU A 961 -21.66 -16.56 -26.79
N GLN A 962 -22.38 -17.66 -27.07
CA GLN A 962 -23.60 -17.62 -27.86
C GLN A 962 -24.70 -16.80 -27.22
N ARG A 963 -24.78 -16.73 -25.89
CA ARG A 963 -25.77 -15.89 -25.20
C ARG A 963 -25.72 -14.43 -25.66
N TRP A 964 -24.54 -13.93 -26.00
CA TRP A 964 -24.29 -12.52 -26.32
C TRP A 964 -23.96 -12.26 -27.80
N TYR A 965 -23.88 -13.28 -28.66
CA TYR A 965 -23.49 -13.15 -30.08
C TYR A 965 -24.32 -12.13 -30.90
N GLY A 966 -25.54 -11.81 -30.44
CA GLY A 966 -26.45 -10.90 -31.13
C GLY A 966 -26.12 -9.42 -30.91
N GLU A 967 -25.40 -9.15 -29.83
CA GLU A 967 -25.08 -7.81 -29.36
C GLU A 967 -23.58 -7.51 -29.51
N ALA A 968 -22.74 -8.56 -29.48
CA ALA A 968 -21.28 -8.48 -29.56
C ALA A 968 -20.76 -9.32 -30.75
N PRO A 969 -20.41 -8.69 -31.90
CA PRO A 969 -19.91 -9.39 -33.08
C PRO A 969 -18.61 -10.16 -32.85
N ASP A 970 -17.70 -9.64 -32.02
CA ASP A 970 -16.46 -10.30 -31.62
C ASP A 970 -16.72 -11.63 -30.89
N LEU A 971 -17.71 -11.67 -29.98
CA LEU A 971 -18.10 -12.90 -29.28
C LEU A 971 -18.74 -13.92 -30.22
N ARG A 972 -19.41 -13.49 -31.30
CA ARG A 972 -19.91 -14.39 -32.36
C ARG A 972 -18.76 -15.05 -33.12
N LYS A 973 -17.76 -14.27 -33.52
CA LYS A 973 -16.56 -14.80 -34.20
C LYS A 973 -15.82 -15.78 -33.27
N ALA A 974 -15.68 -15.45 -32.00
CA ALA A 974 -15.09 -16.35 -31.00
C ALA A 974 -15.88 -17.65 -30.82
N ALA A 975 -17.22 -17.60 -30.73
CA ALA A 975 -18.06 -18.79 -30.65
C ALA A 975 -17.88 -19.71 -31.87
N SER A 976 -17.87 -19.13 -33.07
CA SER A 976 -17.71 -19.89 -34.33
C SER A 976 -16.37 -20.61 -34.37
N VAL A 977 -15.28 -19.94 -33.95
CA VAL A 977 -13.94 -20.54 -33.87
C VAL A 977 -13.89 -21.65 -32.82
N LEU A 978 -14.54 -21.47 -31.66
CA LEU A 978 -14.58 -22.49 -30.61
C LEU A 978 -15.33 -23.74 -31.07
N GLU A 979 -16.48 -23.57 -31.74
CA GLU A 979 -17.27 -24.67 -32.31
C GLU A 979 -16.50 -25.45 -33.38
N GLU A 980 -15.82 -24.74 -34.27
CA GLU A 980 -14.97 -25.36 -35.30
C GLU A 980 -13.85 -26.18 -34.65
N LEU A 981 -13.14 -25.59 -33.70
CA LEU A 981 -12.02 -26.23 -32.99
C LEU A 981 -12.48 -27.47 -32.21
N MET A 982 -13.58 -27.36 -31.46
CA MET A 982 -14.19 -28.48 -30.76
C MET A 982 -14.60 -29.58 -31.75
N GLY A 983 -15.22 -29.22 -32.87
CA GLY A 983 -15.62 -30.15 -33.91
C GLY A 983 -14.45 -30.89 -34.56
N GLN A 984 -13.30 -30.25 -34.74
CA GLN A 984 -12.09 -30.89 -35.29
C GLN A 984 -11.42 -31.82 -34.26
N ILE A 985 -11.27 -31.38 -33.01
CA ILE A 985 -10.59 -32.16 -31.96
C ILE A 985 -11.42 -33.38 -31.56
N VAL A 986 -12.73 -33.22 -31.35
CA VAL A 986 -13.61 -34.34 -30.96
C VAL A 986 -13.74 -35.38 -32.08
N ARG A 987 -13.65 -34.98 -33.36
CA ARG A 987 -13.62 -35.92 -34.49
C ARG A 987 -12.31 -36.69 -34.63
N SER A 988 -11.23 -36.25 -34.00
CA SER A 988 -9.93 -36.95 -34.01
C SER A 988 -9.76 -37.99 -32.89
N GLU A 989 -10.66 -38.00 -31.89
CA GLU A 989 -10.71 -38.99 -30.81
C GLU A 989 -11.62 -40.21 -31.10
N VAL A 990 -12.46 -40.13 -32.15
CA VAL A 990 -13.34 -41.20 -32.64
C VAL A 990 -12.69 -41.86 -33.85
#